data_AF-A0A140L9R3-F1
#
_entry.id   AF-A0A140L9R3-F1
#
_cell.length_a   1.000
_cell.length_b   1.000
_cell.length_c   1.000
_cell.angle_alpha   90.00
_cell.angle_beta   90.00
_cell.angle_gamma   90.00
#
_symmetry.space_group_name_H-M   'P 1'
#
loop_
_entity.id
_entity.type
_entity.pdbx_description
1 polymer ?
#
loop_
_entity_poly.entity_id
_entity_poly.type
_entity_poly.pdbx_seq_one_letter_code
_entity_poly.pdbx_strand_id
1 'polypeptide(L)'
;MELKILNDTVKSVKQLVENIKNEGIDVVIGIPFINEKETLEKLLETAKNSLVSEGYKKLIVCAGDPAGREIAENLKACEKEGILCFSMYGGAKGKGFSTRAIFEVARLLEADAVLLEADLESGQDKGITPRCIERLYKPIAMGYDMSIASFRRSPFEETTGKLLVSPFLTAFYGVSISDPLSGVYALSHDLVEDLCKEFDQCSEHVGGYGITPWLIMTAIRWRKKICEVKLGPKISSPSLYQKRNIVFKAVSRTVFECILRDEELWQDEFVVKKPDVFEADYGVKQQGPYEELNPETYLESFKKNFKRNESLFEVLLEKDTSEALKEISSSRKNDFRFPAEIWAKVAFELLIAFSTKGEVLKEDIIDALAGVYDGRVAGYAKEILELDSVLKKIGVDEREIINSKVNSLVEAQEKAFLNEKRNFKVLFEKRRVGAKPLITPLDYLEFVPGVPIVLPKKLKGYQGREIYPNEIFKKLQRKYGRAFEDYIRNTLEINEENSKLIVERVENFIGELERVVDRIFPGDLSTEEGISEVCQKIFEVFPHGKVLGVKWEVLRKLLYEFPPRNLLVRLNFRNMRELMDNLDVRDILTLAQFTESPEYFTHIYEWLQDNLRPDSFEEVELLPLVLRREKIPVLNDWADISRYSRLTARIAVVALGKGMGGKYPKLRYFTRIAKSIIEAEHYSKIWEIYAKERREVGQKFVNSITKHYGREIFSAHRVFENWHQREFVARLKEFARNLEGEGRKREAEYLFKMAEGYGLGLTLEDGTFLPCSAWTWASFSFKGGEGVPTPLSLHVERDWFNHDLLEEIYKELGYDPEEIMNQVFQLISLGREYQDLLDILLGIKPPKEEVVVQELEEWPPAGKLERYEKNPILSPIKEHWWESKYVLNAAALRIKDKVYLLYRAFGQDEVSRIGLAITDGYNVLERLKHPIFVPETKEEVKGCEDPRVVVIDDEIIMLYTAYDGVVAQIAAASISVEDFLNRNFDRWKRKGLAFPGVWDKDAILFPEKIKGNYVIYHRIEPSIWVAYSEKLTFPWPHEGHKIIMGPRSGMMWDSLKIGAGAQPLKTEFGWLLIYHGVDQEMVYRLGVMLTDLDDPGRVLYRSPNPILSPESEYEVGKKGESWVPNVVFTCGAVPAEDKEVLSEDDEILVYYGAADTSICLAKGKVGDLIPEKVRQRLKRKAV
;
A
#
# COMPACT_ATOMS: atom_id res chain seq x y z
N MET A 1 -3.28 -22.65 -12.56
CA MET A 1 -4.06 -23.65 -13.32
C MET A 1 -5.49 -23.74 -12.80
N GLU A 2 -5.68 -23.94 -11.49
CA GLU A 2 -7.00 -24.02 -10.83
C GLU A 2 -7.85 -22.76 -11.00
N LEU A 3 -7.28 -21.55 -10.92
CA LEU A 3 -8.02 -20.29 -11.13
C LEU A 3 -8.56 -20.13 -12.56
N LYS A 4 -7.81 -20.62 -13.56
CA LYS A 4 -8.26 -20.63 -14.97
C LYS A 4 -9.47 -21.55 -15.14
N ILE A 5 -9.44 -22.70 -14.48
CA ILE A 5 -10.50 -23.72 -14.49
C ILE A 5 -11.74 -23.22 -13.72
N LEU A 6 -11.53 -22.48 -12.62
CA LEU A 6 -12.60 -21.77 -11.92
C LEU A 6 -13.25 -20.72 -12.83
N ASN A 7 -12.46 -19.90 -13.53
CA ASN A 7 -12.96 -18.92 -14.48
C ASN A 7 -13.75 -19.55 -15.64
N ASP A 8 -13.31 -20.70 -16.14
CA ASP A 8 -14.04 -21.46 -17.15
C ASP A 8 -15.37 -22.02 -16.59
N THR A 9 -15.37 -22.46 -15.33
CA THR A 9 -16.60 -22.88 -14.63
C THR A 9 -17.55 -21.71 -14.43
N VAL A 10 -17.06 -20.55 -13.98
CA VAL A 10 -17.82 -19.31 -13.82
C VAL A 10 -18.42 -18.84 -15.15
N LYS A 11 -17.67 -18.94 -16.26
CA LYS A 11 -18.19 -18.65 -17.61
C LYS A 11 -19.34 -19.59 -18.00
N SER A 12 -19.20 -20.89 -17.71
CA SER A 12 -20.27 -21.86 -17.97
C SER A 12 -21.49 -21.60 -17.10
N VAL A 13 -21.31 -21.26 -15.83
CA VAL A 13 -22.39 -20.88 -14.91
C VAL A 13 -23.13 -19.64 -15.41
N LYS A 14 -22.41 -18.61 -15.89
CA LYS A 14 -23.02 -17.41 -16.48
C LYS A 14 -23.98 -17.75 -17.62
N GLN A 15 -23.60 -18.64 -18.52
CA GLN A 15 -24.45 -19.10 -19.64
C GLN A 15 -25.70 -19.84 -19.15
N LEU A 16 -25.59 -20.64 -18.08
CA LEU A 16 -26.72 -21.37 -17.50
C LEU A 16 -27.72 -20.42 -16.82
N VAL A 17 -27.22 -19.35 -16.19
CA VAL A 17 -28.03 -18.40 -15.42
C VAL A 17 -28.72 -17.35 -16.29
N GLU A 18 -28.19 -17.03 -17.49
CA GLU A 18 -28.80 -16.05 -18.41
C GLU A 18 -30.27 -16.30 -18.72
N ASN A 19 -30.68 -17.58 -18.78
CA ASN A 19 -32.07 -17.97 -19.06
C ASN A 19 -33.02 -17.79 -17.86
N ILE A 20 -32.48 -17.73 -16.63
CA ILE A 20 -33.24 -17.71 -15.37
C ILE A 20 -33.24 -16.30 -14.75
N LYS A 21 -32.32 -15.43 -15.18
CA LYS A 21 -32.11 -14.09 -14.60
C LYS A 21 -33.37 -13.21 -14.51
N ASN A 22 -34.31 -13.38 -15.43
CA ASN A 22 -35.54 -12.59 -15.47
C ASN A 22 -36.66 -13.09 -14.52
N GLU A 23 -36.46 -14.20 -13.82
CA GLU A 23 -37.50 -14.81 -12.96
C GLU A 23 -37.64 -14.16 -11.57
N GLY A 24 -36.64 -13.35 -11.16
CA GLY A 24 -36.62 -12.63 -9.88
C GLY A 24 -36.51 -13.57 -8.68
N ILE A 25 -35.38 -14.27 -8.54
CA ILE A 25 -35.10 -15.21 -7.45
C ILE A 25 -34.66 -14.46 -6.20
N ASP A 26 -35.30 -14.72 -5.06
CA ASP A 26 -34.96 -14.11 -3.77
C ASP A 26 -33.82 -14.87 -3.07
N VAL A 27 -33.84 -16.21 -3.13
CA VAL A 27 -32.91 -17.09 -2.38
C VAL A 27 -32.38 -18.24 -3.22
N VAL A 28 -31.06 -18.44 -3.20
CA VAL A 28 -30.38 -19.62 -3.72
C VAL A 28 -30.12 -20.61 -2.59
N ILE A 29 -30.74 -21.79 -2.64
CA ILE A 29 -30.42 -22.90 -1.72
C ILE A 29 -29.33 -23.75 -2.36
N GLY A 30 -28.10 -23.59 -1.88
CA GLY A 30 -26.91 -24.24 -2.39
C GLY A 30 -26.55 -25.54 -1.68
N ILE A 31 -26.22 -26.57 -2.45
CA ILE A 31 -25.81 -27.89 -1.94
C ILE A 31 -24.52 -28.32 -2.65
N PRO A 32 -23.33 -28.06 -2.07
CA PRO A 32 -22.08 -28.62 -2.58
C PRO A 32 -22.02 -30.12 -2.27
N PHE A 33 -21.65 -30.94 -3.27
CA PHE A 33 -21.58 -32.40 -3.12
C PHE A 33 -20.34 -33.01 -3.80
N ILE A 34 -19.97 -34.22 -3.39
CA ILE A 34 -18.85 -35.00 -3.96
C ILE A 34 -19.39 -36.34 -4.50
N ASN A 35 -19.93 -37.20 -3.64
CA ASN A 35 -20.43 -38.53 -4.05
C ASN A 35 -21.64 -39.01 -3.20
N GLU A 36 -22.34 -38.09 -2.56
CA GLU A 36 -23.40 -38.36 -1.58
C GLU A 36 -24.80 -38.55 -2.24
N LYS A 37 -24.94 -39.53 -3.15
CA LYS A 37 -26.17 -39.71 -3.97
C LYS A 37 -27.47 -39.84 -3.16
N GLU A 38 -27.53 -40.77 -2.20
CA GLU A 38 -28.77 -41.12 -1.48
C GLU A 38 -29.24 -40.02 -0.51
N THR A 39 -28.32 -39.31 0.13
CA THR A 39 -28.65 -38.20 1.04
C THR A 39 -29.02 -36.95 0.25
N LEU A 40 -28.40 -36.70 -0.91
CA LEU A 40 -28.70 -35.56 -1.78
C LEU A 40 -30.16 -35.58 -2.26
N GLU A 41 -30.70 -36.74 -2.66
CA GLU A 41 -32.10 -36.86 -3.10
C GLU A 41 -33.09 -36.45 -2.00
N LYS A 42 -32.86 -36.89 -0.75
CA LYS A 42 -33.70 -36.53 0.40
C LYS A 42 -33.55 -35.06 0.81
N LEU A 43 -32.35 -34.50 0.65
CA LEU A 43 -32.07 -33.09 0.92
C LEU A 43 -32.76 -32.18 -0.10
N LEU A 44 -32.80 -32.59 -1.38
CA LEU A 44 -33.50 -31.89 -2.44
C LEU A 44 -35.01 -31.79 -2.15
N GLU A 45 -35.63 -32.88 -1.71
CA GLU A 45 -37.03 -32.89 -1.30
C GLU A 45 -37.28 -31.94 -0.11
N THR A 46 -36.34 -31.89 0.84
CA THR A 46 -36.40 -30.98 2.00
C THR A 46 -36.28 -29.51 1.56
N ALA A 47 -35.35 -29.20 0.65
CA ALA A 47 -35.17 -27.87 0.10
C ALA A 47 -36.39 -27.42 -0.74
N LYS A 48 -36.97 -28.31 -1.55
CA LYS A 48 -38.20 -28.08 -2.33
C LYS A 48 -39.39 -27.71 -1.43
N ASN A 49 -39.49 -28.31 -0.26
CA ASN A 49 -40.60 -28.07 0.67
C ASN A 49 -40.36 -26.90 1.65
N SER A 50 -39.20 -26.24 1.62
CA SER A 50 -38.86 -25.11 2.52
C SER A 50 -39.29 -23.74 2.00
N LEU A 51 -39.47 -22.73 2.87
CA LEU A 51 -39.79 -21.34 2.49
C LEU A 51 -41.11 -21.15 1.70
N VAL A 52 -41.91 -22.20 1.55
CA VAL A 52 -43.17 -22.19 0.78
C VAL A 52 -44.22 -21.30 1.44
N SER A 53 -44.27 -21.33 2.78
CA SER A 53 -45.24 -20.56 3.57
C SER A 53 -44.95 -19.05 3.62
N GLU A 54 -43.71 -18.65 3.34
CA GLU A 54 -43.23 -17.26 3.44
C GLU A 54 -43.26 -16.53 2.09
N GLY A 55 -43.55 -17.24 0.98
CA GLY A 55 -43.74 -16.63 -0.35
C GLY A 55 -42.46 -16.25 -1.11
N TYR A 56 -41.28 -16.65 -0.65
CA TYR A 56 -40.00 -16.39 -1.32
C TYR A 56 -39.84 -17.25 -2.60
N LYS A 57 -39.38 -16.63 -3.69
CA LYS A 57 -38.92 -17.32 -4.88
C LYS A 57 -37.52 -17.87 -4.65
N LYS A 58 -37.34 -19.16 -4.87
CA LYS A 58 -36.07 -19.84 -4.60
C LYS A 58 -35.57 -20.62 -5.81
N LEU A 59 -34.25 -20.75 -5.90
CA LEU A 59 -33.56 -21.64 -6.83
C LEU A 59 -32.70 -22.63 -6.02
N ILE A 60 -32.81 -23.91 -6.30
CA ILE A 60 -31.96 -24.92 -5.65
C ILE A 60 -30.75 -25.17 -6.56
N VAL A 61 -29.54 -24.99 -6.05
CA VAL A 61 -28.30 -25.13 -6.83
C VAL A 61 -27.43 -26.25 -6.26
N CYS A 62 -27.20 -27.29 -7.04
CA CYS A 62 -26.30 -28.39 -6.69
C CYS A 62 -24.99 -28.27 -7.48
N ALA A 63 -23.88 -28.08 -6.76
CA ALA A 63 -22.55 -27.95 -7.37
C ALA A 63 -21.66 -29.12 -6.95
N GLY A 64 -21.45 -30.04 -7.89
CA GLY A 64 -20.64 -31.23 -7.70
C GLY A 64 -19.16 -30.96 -7.93
N ASP A 65 -18.29 -31.57 -7.13
CA ASP A 65 -16.89 -31.70 -7.51
C ASP A 65 -16.73 -32.58 -8.77
N PRO A 66 -15.52 -32.71 -9.36
CA PRO A 66 -15.33 -33.54 -10.55
C PRO A 66 -15.68 -35.03 -10.36
N ALA A 67 -15.66 -35.56 -9.13
CA ALA A 67 -16.06 -36.94 -8.84
C ALA A 67 -17.59 -37.11 -8.85
N GLY A 68 -18.34 -36.05 -8.56
CA GLY A 68 -19.81 -36.02 -8.59
C GLY A 68 -20.43 -35.87 -9.99
N ARG A 69 -19.63 -35.92 -11.07
CA ARG A 69 -20.13 -35.67 -12.45
C ARG A 69 -21.29 -36.59 -12.85
N GLU A 70 -21.21 -37.88 -12.53
CA GLU A 70 -22.27 -38.84 -12.87
C GLU A 70 -23.58 -38.53 -12.11
N ILE A 71 -23.49 -38.10 -10.84
CA ILE A 71 -24.65 -37.66 -10.06
C ILE A 71 -25.24 -36.39 -10.69
N ALA A 72 -24.39 -35.43 -11.08
CA ALA A 72 -24.83 -34.20 -11.72
C ALA A 72 -25.56 -34.46 -13.06
N GLU A 73 -25.02 -35.35 -13.91
CA GLU A 73 -25.63 -35.72 -15.19
C GLU A 73 -26.99 -36.39 -15.03
N ASN A 74 -27.15 -37.27 -14.03
CA ASN A 74 -28.43 -37.90 -13.72
C ASN A 74 -29.49 -36.90 -13.21
N LEU A 75 -29.06 -35.87 -12.47
CA LEU A 75 -29.95 -34.83 -11.92
C LEU A 75 -30.34 -33.74 -12.94
N LYS A 76 -29.63 -33.61 -14.08
CA LYS A 76 -29.99 -32.65 -15.14
C LYS A 76 -31.41 -32.87 -15.70
N ALA A 77 -31.95 -34.08 -15.62
CA ALA A 77 -33.33 -34.35 -16.00
C ALA A 77 -34.38 -33.58 -15.13
N CYS A 78 -33.99 -33.10 -13.95
CA CYS A 78 -34.84 -32.36 -13.01
C CYS A 78 -34.77 -30.82 -13.17
N GLU A 79 -34.05 -30.30 -14.19
CA GLU A 79 -33.86 -28.85 -14.40
C GLU A 79 -35.18 -28.07 -14.58
N LYS A 80 -36.26 -28.74 -14.97
CA LYS A 80 -37.59 -28.14 -15.18
C LYS A 80 -38.37 -27.82 -13.88
N GLU A 81 -37.81 -28.11 -12.70
CA GLU A 81 -38.46 -27.93 -11.39
C GLU A 81 -37.76 -26.92 -10.46
N GLY A 82 -37.06 -25.93 -11.01
CA GLY A 82 -36.36 -24.91 -10.20
C GLY A 82 -35.09 -25.44 -9.50
N ILE A 83 -34.44 -26.44 -10.12
CA ILE A 83 -33.16 -27.02 -9.68
C ILE A 83 -32.12 -26.79 -10.77
N LEU A 84 -30.97 -26.24 -10.42
CA LEU A 84 -29.79 -26.12 -11.28
C LEU A 84 -28.70 -27.07 -10.76
N CYS A 85 -28.25 -28.01 -11.58
CA CYS A 85 -27.22 -28.98 -11.18
C CYS A 85 -26.06 -29.01 -12.17
N PHE A 86 -24.83 -28.84 -11.69
CA PHE A 86 -23.63 -28.92 -12.52
C PHE A 86 -22.44 -29.50 -11.75
N SER A 87 -21.39 -29.89 -12.48
CA SER A 87 -20.12 -30.32 -11.88
C SER A 87 -18.98 -29.41 -12.32
N MET A 88 -17.99 -29.22 -11.45
CA MET A 88 -16.81 -28.41 -11.74
C MET A 88 -15.94 -29.06 -12.83
N TYR A 89 -15.24 -28.25 -13.63
CA TYR A 89 -14.25 -28.74 -14.60
C TYR A 89 -13.03 -29.38 -13.91
N GLY A 90 -12.36 -30.29 -14.61
CA GLY A 90 -11.26 -31.09 -14.06
C GLY A 90 -10.11 -30.22 -13.53
N GLY A 91 -9.88 -30.27 -12.21
CA GLY A 91 -8.82 -29.53 -11.51
C GLY A 91 -9.33 -28.60 -10.40
N ALA A 92 -10.59 -28.16 -10.44
CA ALA A 92 -11.24 -27.46 -9.32
C ALA A 92 -11.92 -28.47 -8.39
N LYS A 93 -11.20 -28.95 -7.36
CA LYS A 93 -11.65 -30.02 -6.45
C LYS A 93 -11.87 -29.49 -5.04
N GLY A 94 -13.01 -29.85 -4.44
CA GLY A 94 -13.28 -29.59 -3.03
C GLY A 94 -14.51 -28.69 -2.78
N LYS A 95 -14.99 -28.74 -1.54
CA LYS A 95 -16.22 -28.07 -1.09
C LYS A 95 -16.17 -26.56 -1.29
N GLY A 96 -15.00 -25.93 -1.12
CA GLY A 96 -14.81 -24.49 -1.30
C GLY A 96 -15.06 -24.03 -2.74
N PHE A 97 -14.53 -24.73 -3.74
CA PHE A 97 -14.79 -24.40 -5.14
C PHE A 97 -16.26 -24.59 -5.54
N SER A 98 -16.90 -25.67 -5.09
CA SER A 98 -18.35 -25.84 -5.29
C SER A 98 -19.15 -24.72 -4.62
N THR A 99 -18.76 -24.31 -3.42
CA THR A 99 -19.37 -23.19 -2.69
C THR A 99 -19.21 -21.87 -3.46
N ARG A 100 -18.01 -21.57 -3.97
CA ARG A 100 -17.73 -20.38 -4.78
C ARG A 100 -18.58 -20.35 -6.07
N ALA A 101 -18.81 -21.50 -6.70
CA ALA A 101 -19.65 -21.59 -7.89
C ALA A 101 -21.14 -21.34 -7.57
N ILE A 102 -21.62 -21.84 -6.43
CA ILE A 102 -22.97 -21.53 -5.92
C ILE A 102 -23.10 -20.03 -5.63
N PHE A 103 -22.11 -19.45 -4.97
CA PHE A 103 -22.09 -18.00 -4.70
C PHE A 103 -22.06 -17.18 -5.98
N GLU A 104 -21.40 -17.64 -7.03
CA GLU A 104 -21.46 -16.97 -8.33
C GLU A 104 -22.88 -16.97 -8.91
N VAL A 105 -23.62 -18.07 -8.79
CA VAL A 105 -25.04 -18.12 -9.19
C VAL A 105 -25.86 -17.10 -8.41
N ALA A 106 -25.73 -17.11 -7.07
CA ALA A 106 -26.43 -16.16 -6.20
C ALA A 106 -26.07 -14.70 -6.53
N ARG A 107 -24.78 -14.41 -6.76
CA ARG A 107 -24.27 -13.10 -7.16
C ARG A 107 -24.85 -12.62 -8.50
N LEU A 108 -24.95 -13.50 -9.50
CA LEU A 108 -25.50 -13.17 -10.82
C LEU A 108 -27.02 -12.94 -10.80
N LEU A 109 -27.70 -13.56 -9.85
CA LEU A 109 -29.14 -13.44 -9.62
C LEU A 109 -29.51 -12.33 -8.62
N GLU A 110 -28.51 -11.68 -7.99
CA GLU A 110 -28.70 -10.72 -6.90
C GLU A 110 -29.53 -11.31 -5.73
N ALA A 111 -29.32 -12.61 -5.46
CA ALA A 111 -30.09 -13.38 -4.48
C ALA A 111 -29.29 -13.67 -3.20
N ASP A 112 -30.00 -13.84 -2.08
CA ASP A 112 -29.42 -14.37 -0.86
C ASP A 112 -29.02 -15.85 -1.05
N ALA A 113 -28.13 -16.37 -0.21
CA ALA A 113 -27.69 -17.76 -0.29
C ALA A 113 -27.94 -18.51 1.00
N VAL A 114 -28.49 -19.72 0.92
CA VAL A 114 -28.55 -20.69 2.02
C VAL A 114 -27.73 -21.91 1.62
N LEU A 115 -26.65 -22.20 2.34
CA LEU A 115 -25.86 -23.40 2.09
C LEU A 115 -26.21 -24.53 3.05
N LEU A 116 -26.29 -25.72 2.50
CA LEU A 116 -26.52 -26.98 3.22
C LEU A 116 -25.35 -27.94 3.01
N GLU A 117 -25.24 -28.99 3.83
CA GLU A 117 -24.27 -30.06 3.61
C GLU A 117 -24.95 -31.29 2.99
N ALA A 118 -24.34 -31.89 1.97
CA ALA A 118 -24.89 -33.02 1.23
C ALA A 118 -24.97 -34.32 2.05
N ASP A 119 -24.26 -34.41 3.18
CA ASP A 119 -24.24 -35.57 4.09
C ASP A 119 -25.22 -35.46 5.28
N LEU A 120 -26.07 -34.43 5.31
CA LEU A 120 -27.14 -34.31 6.30
C LEU A 120 -28.26 -35.31 6.01
N GLU A 121 -28.63 -36.11 7.02
CA GLU A 121 -29.84 -36.94 6.94
C GLU A 121 -31.11 -36.09 7.18
N SER A 122 -32.21 -36.44 6.51
CA SER A 122 -33.55 -35.85 6.71
C SER A 122 -34.62 -36.92 6.97
N GLY A 123 -35.55 -36.64 7.88
CA GLY A 123 -36.66 -37.50 8.29
C GLY A 123 -37.79 -36.72 8.99
N GLN A 124 -38.96 -37.34 9.20
CA GLN A 124 -40.18 -36.66 9.68
C GLN A 124 -40.03 -35.89 11.00
N ASP A 125 -39.14 -36.34 11.91
CA ASP A 125 -38.84 -35.70 13.21
C ASP A 125 -37.32 -35.70 13.55
N LYS A 126 -36.45 -35.93 12.55
CA LYS A 126 -35.00 -36.15 12.74
C LYS A 126 -34.20 -35.53 11.59
N GLY A 127 -33.13 -34.80 11.90
CA GLY A 127 -32.24 -34.20 10.90
C GLY A 127 -32.64 -32.81 10.42
N ILE A 128 -32.18 -32.40 9.23
CA ILE A 128 -32.55 -31.10 8.62
C ILE A 128 -33.99 -31.17 8.09
N THR A 129 -34.85 -30.23 8.48
CA THR A 129 -36.26 -30.15 8.05
C THR A 129 -36.50 -28.88 7.25
N PRO A 130 -37.60 -28.77 6.48
CA PRO A 130 -37.93 -27.55 5.75
C PRO A 130 -37.99 -26.31 6.65
N ARG A 131 -38.50 -26.49 7.87
CA ARG A 131 -38.57 -25.45 8.89
C ARG A 131 -37.20 -25.03 9.43
N CYS A 132 -36.20 -25.92 9.44
CA CYS A 132 -34.84 -25.56 9.81
C CYS A 132 -34.24 -24.57 8.79
N ILE A 133 -34.51 -24.77 7.49
CA ILE A 133 -34.08 -23.86 6.41
C ILE A 133 -34.76 -22.49 6.57
N GLU A 134 -36.07 -22.47 6.84
CA GLU A 134 -36.82 -21.23 7.11
C GLU A 134 -36.25 -20.47 8.30
N ARG A 135 -35.95 -21.17 9.40
CA ARG A 135 -35.35 -20.58 10.60
C ARG A 135 -33.95 -20.05 10.36
N LEU A 136 -33.16 -20.74 9.54
CA LEU A 136 -31.82 -20.32 9.18
C LEU A 136 -31.85 -19.06 8.31
N TYR A 137 -32.79 -18.97 7.38
CA TYR A 137 -32.93 -17.80 6.50
C TYR A 137 -33.53 -16.57 7.21
N LYS A 138 -34.39 -16.77 8.21
CA LYS A 138 -35.12 -15.68 8.89
C LYS A 138 -34.24 -14.53 9.43
N PRO A 139 -33.08 -14.75 10.07
CA PRO A 139 -32.18 -13.66 10.45
C PRO A 139 -31.71 -12.81 9.26
N ILE A 140 -31.48 -13.40 8.09
CA ILE A 140 -31.09 -12.65 6.88
C ILE A 140 -32.21 -11.71 6.47
N ALA A 141 -33.45 -12.20 6.46
CA ALA A 141 -34.64 -11.37 6.21
C ALA A 141 -34.85 -10.26 7.27
N MET A 142 -34.29 -10.41 8.47
CA MET A 142 -34.29 -9.40 9.54
C MET A 142 -33.10 -8.42 9.45
N GLY A 143 -32.26 -8.51 8.42
CA GLY A 143 -31.13 -7.61 8.19
C GLY A 143 -29.80 -8.04 8.82
N TYR A 144 -29.64 -9.32 9.18
CA TYR A 144 -28.32 -9.90 9.45
C TYR A 144 -27.60 -10.23 8.15
N ASP A 145 -26.28 -10.14 8.16
CA ASP A 145 -25.46 -10.45 6.99
C ASP A 145 -25.20 -11.96 6.84
N MET A 146 -25.09 -12.65 7.97
CA MET A 146 -24.81 -14.07 8.06
C MET A 146 -25.59 -14.71 9.21
N SER A 147 -26.15 -15.88 8.97
CA SER A 147 -26.69 -16.76 10.00
C SER A 147 -25.97 -18.10 9.98
N ILE A 148 -25.55 -18.59 11.15
CA ILE A 148 -24.76 -19.82 11.29
C ILE A 148 -25.60 -20.85 12.04
N ALA A 149 -25.80 -22.03 11.45
CA ALA A 149 -26.47 -23.09 12.17
C ALA A 149 -25.59 -23.61 13.31
N SER A 150 -26.16 -23.66 14.51
CA SER A 150 -25.53 -24.29 15.67
C SER A 150 -26.30 -25.56 16.03
N PHE A 151 -25.62 -26.70 15.91
CA PHE A 151 -26.17 -28.01 16.20
C PHE A 151 -25.72 -28.53 17.57
N ARG A 152 -26.55 -29.37 18.20
CA ARG A 152 -26.13 -30.23 19.30
C ARG A 152 -25.44 -31.47 18.71
N ARG A 153 -24.14 -31.60 18.96
CA ARG A 153 -23.28 -32.66 18.42
C ARG A 153 -22.80 -33.61 19.51
N SER A 154 -22.37 -34.81 19.12
CA SER A 154 -21.62 -35.70 20.03
C SER A 154 -20.34 -35.00 20.50
N PRO A 155 -19.86 -35.23 21.75
CA PRO A 155 -18.63 -34.64 22.25
C PRO A 155 -17.40 -34.83 21.36
N PHE A 156 -17.37 -35.91 20.58
CA PHE A 156 -16.22 -36.34 19.78
C PHE A 156 -16.34 -36.05 18.28
N GLU A 157 -17.51 -35.60 17.80
CA GLU A 157 -17.78 -35.45 16.36
C GLU A 157 -16.96 -34.30 15.74
N GLU A 158 -16.93 -33.17 16.44
CA GLU A 158 -16.38 -31.90 16.00
C GLU A 158 -15.32 -31.46 17.03
N THR A 159 -14.13 -32.06 16.98
CA THR A 159 -13.04 -31.72 17.91
C THR A 159 -12.17 -30.56 17.39
N THR A 160 -12.12 -30.35 16.07
CA THR A 160 -11.22 -29.36 15.45
C THR A 160 -11.70 -27.94 15.73
N GLY A 161 -12.99 -27.69 15.58
CA GLY A 161 -13.63 -26.43 15.90
C GLY A 161 -13.52 -26.12 17.38
N LYS A 162 -13.84 -27.08 18.25
CA LYS A 162 -13.76 -26.95 19.72
C LYS A 162 -12.35 -26.74 20.28
N LEU A 163 -11.35 -27.45 19.75
CA LEU A 163 -10.00 -27.48 20.34
C LEU A 163 -8.99 -26.58 19.63
N LEU A 164 -9.32 -26.05 18.43
CA LEU A 164 -8.42 -25.19 17.65
C LEU A 164 -9.11 -23.92 17.15
N VAL A 165 -10.22 -24.04 16.40
CA VAL A 165 -10.81 -22.89 15.70
C VAL A 165 -11.47 -21.88 16.65
N SER A 166 -12.35 -22.32 17.57
CA SER A 166 -12.99 -21.41 18.55
C SER A 166 -11.97 -20.78 19.51
N PRO A 167 -10.94 -21.49 20.00
CA PRO A 167 -9.84 -20.88 20.75
C PRO A 167 -9.11 -19.78 19.98
N PHE A 168 -8.80 -19.98 18.70
CA PHE A 168 -8.18 -18.94 17.88
C PHE A 168 -9.11 -17.78 17.54
N LEU A 169 -10.38 -18.04 17.23
CA LEU A 169 -11.40 -16.99 17.04
C LEU A 169 -11.52 -16.12 18.29
N THR A 170 -11.56 -16.75 19.46
CA THR A 170 -11.63 -16.05 20.74
C THR A 170 -10.37 -15.24 21.00
N ALA A 171 -9.18 -15.83 20.76
CA ALA A 171 -7.91 -15.15 21.01
C ALA A 171 -7.68 -13.95 20.06
N PHE A 172 -7.88 -14.13 18.75
CA PHE A 172 -7.51 -13.11 17.77
C PHE A 172 -8.64 -12.18 17.35
N TYR A 173 -9.88 -12.67 17.30
CA TYR A 173 -11.03 -11.91 16.82
C TYR A 173 -11.99 -11.48 17.93
N GLY A 174 -11.81 -12.01 19.15
CA GLY A 174 -12.65 -11.70 20.30
C GLY A 174 -14.10 -12.14 20.15
N VAL A 175 -14.34 -13.21 19.38
CA VAL A 175 -15.67 -13.79 19.18
C VAL A 175 -15.62 -15.26 19.54
N SER A 176 -16.58 -15.73 20.35
CA SER A 176 -16.80 -17.15 20.64
C SER A 176 -18.04 -17.63 19.92
N ILE A 177 -17.88 -18.63 19.04
CA ILE A 177 -18.94 -19.24 18.24
C ILE A 177 -19.11 -20.70 18.66
N SER A 178 -20.36 -21.12 18.87
CA SER A 178 -20.68 -22.44 19.43
C SER A 178 -20.36 -23.60 18.47
N ASP A 179 -20.47 -23.39 17.16
CA ASP A 179 -20.22 -24.40 16.11
C ASP A 179 -19.44 -23.75 14.94
N PRO A 180 -18.14 -23.47 15.12
CA PRO A 180 -17.37 -22.65 14.18
C PRO A 180 -17.02 -23.37 12.86
N LEU A 181 -17.34 -24.67 12.75
CA LEU A 181 -17.16 -25.47 11.53
C LEU A 181 -18.51 -25.99 10.99
N SER A 182 -19.62 -25.34 11.34
CA SER A 182 -20.91 -25.62 10.73
C SER A 182 -20.87 -25.26 9.24
N GLY A 183 -21.04 -26.26 8.36
CA GLY A 183 -21.17 -26.04 6.92
C GLY A 183 -22.56 -25.61 6.48
N VAL A 184 -23.44 -25.26 7.43
CA VAL A 184 -24.83 -24.85 7.19
C VAL A 184 -25.02 -23.41 7.65
N TYR A 185 -25.27 -22.51 6.71
CA TYR A 185 -25.42 -21.07 6.99
C TYR A 185 -26.28 -20.39 5.93
N ALA A 186 -26.86 -19.26 6.28
CA ALA A 186 -27.43 -18.33 5.31
C ALA A 186 -26.57 -17.07 5.23
N LEU A 187 -26.50 -16.50 4.04
CA LEU A 187 -25.72 -15.33 3.70
C LEU A 187 -26.58 -14.39 2.90
N SER A 188 -26.39 -13.14 3.21
CA SER A 188 -27.01 -12.03 2.55
C SER A 188 -26.31 -11.78 1.18
N HIS A 189 -27.04 -11.40 0.12
CA HIS A 189 -26.49 -11.17 -1.23
C HIS A 189 -25.23 -10.28 -1.28
N ASP A 190 -25.16 -9.16 -0.54
CA ASP A 190 -23.96 -8.31 -0.48
C ASP A 190 -22.77 -9.08 0.09
N LEU A 191 -22.98 -9.86 1.15
CA LEU A 191 -21.89 -10.63 1.74
C LEU A 191 -21.42 -11.71 0.75
N VAL A 192 -22.33 -12.32 -0.01
CA VAL A 192 -21.98 -13.24 -1.10
C VAL A 192 -21.12 -12.54 -2.17
N GLU A 193 -21.47 -11.31 -2.55
CA GLU A 193 -20.70 -10.54 -3.52
C GLU A 193 -19.29 -10.20 -3.01
N ASP A 194 -19.19 -9.68 -1.78
CA ASP A 194 -17.92 -9.35 -1.13
C ASP A 194 -17.02 -10.60 -1.03
N LEU A 195 -17.58 -11.73 -0.60
CA LEU A 195 -16.87 -13.00 -0.47
C LEU A 195 -16.39 -13.55 -1.82
N CYS A 196 -17.18 -13.41 -2.90
CA CYS A 196 -16.72 -13.81 -4.23
C CYS A 196 -15.44 -13.08 -4.65
N LYS A 197 -15.33 -11.77 -4.36
CA LYS A 197 -14.16 -10.95 -4.68
C LYS A 197 -12.93 -11.36 -3.87
N GLU A 198 -13.10 -11.55 -2.56
CA GLU A 198 -12.00 -11.98 -1.67
C GLU A 198 -11.52 -13.41 -2.00
N PHE A 199 -12.44 -14.34 -2.30
CA PHE A 199 -12.10 -15.74 -2.57
C PHE A 199 -11.06 -15.89 -3.69
N ASP A 200 -11.16 -15.05 -4.72
CA ASP A 200 -10.30 -15.11 -5.90
C ASP A 200 -8.83 -14.77 -5.54
N GLN A 201 -8.59 -14.06 -4.43
CA GLN A 201 -7.25 -13.75 -3.92
C GLN A 201 -6.64 -14.88 -3.06
N CYS A 202 -7.46 -15.78 -2.51
CA CYS A 202 -7.03 -16.81 -1.54
C CYS A 202 -7.43 -18.25 -1.94
N SER A 203 -7.75 -18.48 -3.21
CA SER A 203 -8.36 -19.74 -3.67
C SER A 203 -7.53 -20.99 -3.37
N GLU A 204 -6.20 -20.88 -3.31
CA GLU A 204 -5.26 -22.00 -3.11
C GLU A 204 -5.53 -22.78 -1.81
N HIS A 205 -5.88 -22.09 -0.71
CA HIS A 205 -6.10 -22.72 0.59
C HIS A 205 -7.57 -22.73 1.04
N VAL A 206 -8.46 -22.03 0.31
CA VAL A 206 -9.89 -21.96 0.64
C VAL A 206 -10.73 -22.89 -0.25
N GLY A 207 -10.22 -23.34 -1.40
CA GLY A 207 -10.93 -24.20 -2.35
C GLY A 207 -11.37 -25.57 -1.81
N GLY A 208 -10.80 -26.03 -0.69
CA GLY A 208 -11.09 -27.30 -0.04
C GLY A 208 -11.99 -27.20 1.20
N TYR A 209 -11.61 -27.88 2.29
CA TYR A 209 -12.34 -27.89 3.57
C TYR A 209 -12.14 -26.63 4.42
N GLY A 210 -11.20 -25.76 4.04
CA GLY A 210 -10.93 -24.48 4.71
C GLY A 210 -11.99 -23.40 4.52
N ILE A 211 -12.97 -23.61 3.62
CA ILE A 211 -13.98 -22.62 3.28
C ILE A 211 -14.76 -22.09 4.49
N THR A 212 -15.19 -22.96 5.40
CA THR A 212 -16.04 -22.57 6.54
C THR A 212 -15.36 -21.60 7.51
N PRO A 213 -14.18 -21.89 8.08
CA PRO A 213 -13.51 -20.94 8.97
C PRO A 213 -13.15 -19.63 8.24
N TRP A 214 -12.79 -19.70 6.96
CA TRP A 214 -12.51 -18.49 6.16
C TRP A 214 -13.72 -17.58 6.02
N LEU A 215 -14.92 -18.13 5.75
CA LEU A 215 -16.16 -17.34 5.64
C LEU A 215 -16.45 -16.59 6.94
N ILE A 216 -16.38 -17.30 8.06
CA ILE A 216 -16.68 -16.75 9.38
C ILE A 216 -15.64 -15.69 9.78
N MET A 217 -14.35 -16.01 9.66
CA MET A 217 -13.27 -15.07 10.00
C MET A 217 -13.31 -13.81 9.12
N THR A 218 -13.60 -13.97 7.83
CA THR A 218 -13.72 -12.84 6.89
C THR A 218 -14.96 -11.99 7.19
N ALA A 219 -16.10 -12.59 7.52
CA ALA A 219 -17.29 -11.86 7.96
C ALA A 219 -17.04 -11.06 9.25
N ILE A 220 -16.31 -11.63 10.22
CA ILE A 220 -15.92 -10.93 11.46
C ILE A 220 -14.96 -9.77 11.15
N ARG A 221 -13.95 -10.00 10.29
CA ARG A 221 -13.01 -8.96 9.84
C ARG A 221 -13.74 -7.76 9.24
N TRP A 222 -14.75 -8.02 8.42
CA TRP A 222 -15.59 -6.98 7.82
C TRP A 222 -16.68 -6.44 8.74
N ARG A 223 -16.72 -6.86 10.01
CA ARG A 223 -17.67 -6.42 11.04
C ARG A 223 -19.14 -6.64 10.64
N LYS A 224 -19.40 -7.72 9.91
CA LYS A 224 -20.74 -8.12 9.46
C LYS A 224 -21.58 -8.59 10.67
N LYS A 225 -22.90 -8.41 10.59
CA LYS A 225 -23.87 -8.84 11.62
C LYS A 225 -24.08 -10.35 11.51
N ILE A 226 -23.64 -11.09 12.52
CA ILE A 226 -23.72 -12.55 12.56
C ILE A 226 -24.74 -12.98 13.60
N CYS A 227 -25.61 -13.95 13.24
CA CYS A 227 -26.57 -14.57 14.15
C CYS A 227 -26.36 -16.10 14.20
N GLU A 228 -26.31 -16.68 15.39
CA GLU A 228 -26.36 -18.14 15.57
C GLU A 228 -27.81 -18.65 15.62
N VAL A 229 -28.11 -19.68 14.84
CA VAL A 229 -29.44 -20.30 14.79
C VAL A 229 -29.38 -21.71 15.36
N LYS A 230 -30.09 -21.95 16.48
CA LYS A 230 -30.09 -23.27 17.14
C LYS A 230 -30.99 -24.27 16.38
N LEU A 231 -30.42 -25.23 15.65
CA LEU A 231 -31.17 -26.18 14.80
C LEU A 231 -31.43 -27.56 15.40
N GLY A 232 -31.03 -27.82 16.66
CA GLY A 232 -31.25 -29.10 17.34
C GLY A 232 -30.11 -30.12 17.08
N PRO A 233 -30.34 -31.43 17.24
CA PRO A 233 -29.29 -32.44 17.09
C PRO A 233 -28.88 -32.63 15.62
N LYS A 234 -27.57 -32.73 15.36
CA LYS A 234 -27.06 -33.13 14.03
C LYS A 234 -27.08 -34.66 13.93
N ILE A 235 -27.55 -35.19 12.80
CA ILE A 235 -27.47 -36.61 12.48
C ILE A 235 -26.60 -36.74 11.24
N SER A 236 -25.42 -37.31 11.43
CA SER A 236 -24.45 -37.56 10.37
C SER A 236 -23.72 -38.88 10.63
N SER A 237 -23.27 -39.54 9.56
CA SER A 237 -22.52 -40.79 9.66
C SER A 237 -21.13 -40.57 10.31
N PRO A 238 -20.61 -41.54 11.10
CA PRO A 238 -19.27 -41.46 11.70
C PRO A 238 -18.19 -41.24 10.64
N SER A 239 -17.26 -40.33 10.92
CA SER A 239 -16.19 -40.00 9.96
C SER A 239 -14.99 -40.93 10.12
N LEU A 240 -14.48 -41.48 9.01
CA LEU A 240 -13.24 -42.27 9.03
C LEU A 240 -12.06 -41.41 9.52
N TYR A 241 -11.22 -41.99 10.39
CA TYR A 241 -10.04 -41.32 10.97
C TYR A 241 -9.15 -40.64 9.92
N GLN A 242 -8.93 -41.27 8.76
CA GLN A 242 -8.13 -40.69 7.67
C GLN A 242 -8.74 -39.40 7.08
N LYS A 243 -10.08 -39.32 6.96
CA LYS A 243 -10.77 -38.11 6.48
C LYS A 243 -10.61 -36.96 7.48
N ARG A 244 -10.66 -37.25 8.80
CA ARG A 244 -10.48 -36.23 9.85
C ARG A 244 -9.13 -35.52 9.78
N ASN A 245 -8.05 -36.25 9.52
CA ASN A 245 -6.71 -35.66 9.43
C ASN A 245 -6.59 -34.72 8.22
N ILE A 246 -7.11 -35.12 7.05
CA ILE A 246 -7.13 -34.27 5.84
C ILE A 246 -7.92 -32.97 6.10
N VAL A 247 -9.09 -33.07 6.75
CA VAL A 247 -9.90 -31.91 7.11
C VAL A 247 -9.16 -31.02 8.11
N PHE A 248 -8.53 -31.59 9.13
CA PHE A 248 -7.77 -30.83 10.13
C PHE A 248 -6.65 -30.02 9.49
N LYS A 249 -5.82 -30.63 8.63
CA LYS A 249 -4.72 -29.94 7.95
C LYS A 249 -5.20 -28.78 7.07
N ALA A 250 -6.27 -29.00 6.31
CA ALA A 250 -6.86 -27.95 5.48
C ALA A 250 -7.39 -26.79 6.33
N VAL A 251 -8.14 -27.10 7.39
CA VAL A 251 -8.71 -26.09 8.31
C VAL A 251 -7.61 -25.32 9.04
N SER A 252 -6.60 -26.00 9.59
CA SER A 252 -5.52 -25.34 10.35
C SER A 252 -4.69 -24.42 9.46
N ARG A 253 -4.38 -24.85 8.22
CA ARG A 253 -3.73 -23.99 7.23
C ARG A 253 -4.53 -22.73 6.98
N THR A 254 -5.83 -22.85 6.70
CA THR A 254 -6.69 -21.69 6.44
C THR A 254 -6.81 -20.77 7.65
N VAL A 255 -6.94 -21.32 8.86
CA VAL A 255 -6.99 -20.54 10.10
C VAL A 255 -5.69 -19.76 10.32
N PHE A 256 -4.54 -20.40 10.11
CA PHE A 256 -3.23 -19.73 10.22
C PHE A 256 -3.10 -18.59 9.20
N GLU A 257 -3.46 -18.82 7.93
CA GLU A 257 -3.44 -17.78 6.89
C GLU A 257 -4.40 -16.62 7.24
N CYS A 258 -5.62 -16.90 7.72
CA CYS A 258 -6.57 -15.86 8.13
C CYS A 258 -6.06 -15.03 9.31
N ILE A 259 -5.50 -15.69 10.34
CA ILE A 259 -4.95 -14.99 11.51
C ILE A 259 -3.85 -14.03 11.09
N LEU A 260 -2.92 -14.48 10.23
CA LEU A 260 -1.81 -13.66 9.75
C LEU A 260 -2.27 -12.54 8.81
N ARG A 261 -3.26 -12.81 7.95
CA ARG A 261 -3.91 -11.78 7.10
C ARG A 261 -4.53 -10.68 7.96
N ASP A 262 -5.09 -11.03 9.11
CA ASP A 262 -5.90 -10.15 9.95
C ASP A 262 -5.11 -9.55 11.15
N GLU A 263 -3.79 -9.39 11.03
CA GLU A 263 -2.88 -8.85 12.07
C GLU A 263 -3.39 -7.54 12.69
N GLU A 264 -4.02 -6.69 11.89
CA GLU A 264 -4.56 -5.38 12.31
C GLU A 264 -5.67 -5.46 13.36
N LEU A 265 -6.32 -6.62 13.53
CA LEU A 265 -7.38 -6.83 14.52
C LEU A 265 -6.83 -7.26 15.88
N TRP A 266 -5.53 -7.55 16.01
CA TRP A 266 -4.96 -8.15 17.21
C TRP A 266 -4.85 -7.15 18.38
N GLN A 267 -5.96 -6.98 19.11
CA GLN A 267 -6.01 -6.13 20.30
C GLN A 267 -5.48 -6.84 21.55
N ASP A 268 -4.87 -6.08 22.46
CA ASP A 268 -4.37 -6.57 23.74
C ASP A 268 -5.50 -6.74 24.77
N GLU A 269 -6.50 -5.86 24.73
CA GLU A 269 -7.68 -5.89 25.60
C GLU A 269 -8.95 -5.78 24.77
N PHE A 270 -9.87 -6.70 24.97
CA PHE A 270 -11.19 -6.69 24.35
C PHE A 270 -12.18 -7.51 25.18
N VAL A 271 -13.47 -7.30 24.93
CA VAL A 271 -14.54 -8.13 25.48
C VAL A 271 -14.84 -9.24 24.49
N VAL A 272 -14.78 -10.50 24.95
CA VAL A 272 -15.19 -11.65 24.13
C VAL A 272 -16.70 -11.54 23.88
N LYS A 273 -17.08 -11.36 22.61
CA LYS A 273 -18.47 -11.25 22.17
C LYS A 273 -19.01 -12.64 21.79
N LYS A 274 -20.29 -12.84 22.02
CA LYS A 274 -21.06 -13.95 21.42
C LYS A 274 -22.04 -13.37 20.41
N PRO A 275 -22.20 -13.97 19.22
CA PRO A 275 -23.22 -13.54 18.26
C PRO A 275 -24.62 -13.61 18.86
N ASP A 276 -25.55 -12.83 18.30
CA ASP A 276 -26.96 -12.91 18.67
C ASP A 276 -27.51 -14.31 18.37
N VAL A 277 -28.38 -14.82 19.22
CA VAL A 277 -28.92 -16.18 19.10
C VAL A 277 -30.39 -16.15 18.72
N PHE A 278 -30.75 -16.85 17.64
CA PHE A 278 -32.13 -17.04 17.21
C PHE A 278 -32.64 -18.43 17.65
N GLU A 279 -33.56 -18.43 18.64
CA GLU A 279 -34.14 -19.62 19.25
C GLU A 279 -35.65 -19.73 19.00
N ALA A 280 -36.15 -20.95 18.83
CA ALA A 280 -37.58 -21.24 18.86
C ALA A 280 -37.81 -22.38 19.84
N ASP A 281 -38.69 -22.15 20.83
CA ASP A 281 -38.99 -23.06 21.93
C ASP A 281 -39.49 -24.43 21.41
N TYR A 282 -38.70 -25.48 21.62
CA TYR A 282 -39.07 -26.86 21.29
C TYR A 282 -38.54 -27.84 22.33
N GLY A 283 -39.47 -28.48 23.05
CA GLY A 283 -39.25 -29.54 24.03
C GLY A 283 -38.75 -30.87 23.47
N VAL A 284 -37.83 -30.87 22.50
CA VAL A 284 -37.24 -32.11 21.95
C VAL A 284 -36.02 -32.50 22.79
N LYS A 285 -36.23 -33.49 23.68
CA LYS A 285 -35.22 -34.07 24.58
C LYS A 285 -34.33 -35.15 23.96
N GLN A 286 -34.46 -35.48 22.67
CA GLN A 286 -33.71 -36.60 22.08
C GLN A 286 -32.42 -36.14 21.38
N GLN A 287 -31.27 -36.60 21.90
CA GLN A 287 -29.96 -36.58 21.22
C GLN A 287 -29.75 -37.86 20.40
N GLY A 288 -29.01 -37.75 19.29
CA GLY A 288 -28.54 -38.89 18.49
C GLY A 288 -27.49 -39.75 19.22
N PRO A 289 -27.11 -40.91 18.67
CA PRO A 289 -26.15 -41.82 19.29
C PRO A 289 -24.76 -41.20 19.43
N TYR A 290 -24.02 -41.55 20.51
CA TYR A 290 -22.62 -41.18 20.67
C TYR A 290 -21.77 -41.86 19.59
N GLU A 291 -20.94 -41.08 18.89
CA GLU A 291 -19.86 -41.62 18.07
C GLU A 291 -18.82 -42.29 19.00
N GLU A 292 -18.50 -43.57 18.78
CA GLU A 292 -17.44 -44.26 19.52
C GLU A 292 -16.06 -43.80 18.99
N LEU A 293 -15.39 -42.92 19.74
CA LEU A 293 -14.00 -42.55 19.49
C LEU A 293 -13.08 -43.44 20.33
N ASN A 294 -12.08 -44.08 19.71
CA ASN A 294 -11.04 -44.84 20.41
C ASN A 294 -9.82 -43.95 20.72
N PRO A 295 -9.60 -43.49 21.96
CA PRO A 295 -8.49 -42.59 22.29
C PRO A 295 -7.11 -43.22 22.07
N GLU A 296 -7.04 -44.55 22.06
CA GLU A 296 -5.79 -45.29 21.93
C GLU A 296 -5.17 -45.12 20.54
N THR A 297 -6.01 -45.13 19.50
CA THR A 297 -5.57 -44.89 18.11
C THR A 297 -4.94 -43.51 17.96
N TYR A 298 -5.54 -42.49 18.57
CA TYR A 298 -5.02 -41.12 18.57
C TYR A 298 -3.73 -41.00 19.39
N LEU A 299 -3.66 -41.67 20.55
CA LEU A 299 -2.45 -41.69 21.37
C LEU A 299 -1.27 -42.37 20.66
N GLU A 300 -1.50 -43.49 19.99
CA GLU A 300 -0.47 -44.19 19.21
C GLU A 300 -0.01 -43.34 18.01
N SER A 301 -0.94 -42.69 17.31
CA SER A 301 -0.62 -41.75 16.24
C SER A 301 0.24 -40.58 16.75
N PHE A 302 -0.14 -39.97 17.87
CA PHE A 302 0.64 -38.89 18.50
C PHE A 302 2.07 -39.35 18.81
N LYS A 303 2.23 -40.48 19.50
CA LYS A 303 3.56 -41.01 19.86
C LYS A 303 4.42 -41.31 18.63
N LYS A 304 3.82 -41.86 17.57
CA LYS A 304 4.51 -42.15 16.31
C LYS A 304 4.93 -40.87 15.58
N ASN A 305 4.02 -39.90 15.45
CA ASN A 305 4.29 -38.64 14.74
C ASN A 305 5.27 -37.76 15.52
N PHE A 306 5.18 -37.73 16.86
CA PHE A 306 6.14 -37.03 17.70
C PHE A 306 7.55 -37.57 17.48
N LYS A 307 7.73 -38.90 17.54
CA LYS A 307 9.04 -39.53 17.29
C LYS A 307 9.57 -39.27 15.88
N ARG A 308 8.69 -39.20 14.87
CA ARG A 308 9.09 -38.91 13.48
C ARG A 308 9.60 -37.48 13.32
N ASN A 309 8.98 -36.53 14.03
CA ASN A 309 9.23 -35.10 13.88
C ASN A 309 10.00 -34.51 15.08
N GLU A 310 10.66 -35.32 15.91
CA GLU A 310 11.33 -34.87 17.15
C GLU A 310 12.37 -33.78 16.85
N SER A 311 13.25 -34.00 15.86
CA SER A 311 14.22 -33.00 15.42
C SER A 311 13.58 -31.73 14.86
N LEU A 312 12.41 -31.86 14.23
CA LEU A 312 11.66 -30.71 13.73
C LEU A 312 11.08 -29.89 14.90
N PHE A 313 10.55 -30.54 15.94
CA PHE A 313 10.06 -29.84 17.13
C PHE A 313 11.18 -29.15 17.90
N GLU A 314 12.38 -29.74 17.99
CA GLU A 314 13.56 -29.10 18.59
C GLU A 314 13.99 -27.82 17.85
N VAL A 315 13.72 -27.73 16.54
CA VAL A 315 14.00 -26.54 15.72
C VAL A 315 12.86 -25.51 15.81
N LEU A 316 11.60 -25.97 15.79
CA LEU A 316 10.45 -25.08 15.67
C LEU A 316 9.99 -24.49 17.01
N LEU A 317 10.08 -25.28 18.08
CA LEU A 317 9.51 -24.96 19.40
C LEU A 317 10.57 -24.43 20.37
N GLU A 318 10.13 -23.67 21.39
CA GLU A 318 10.98 -23.32 22.52
C GLU A 318 11.37 -24.58 23.32
N LYS A 319 12.54 -24.53 23.96
CA LYS A 319 13.13 -25.67 24.66
C LYS A 319 12.16 -26.28 25.68
N ASP A 320 11.54 -25.44 26.51
CA ASP A 320 10.60 -25.88 27.56
C ASP A 320 9.34 -26.54 26.96
N THR A 321 8.84 -26.02 25.83
CA THR A 321 7.68 -26.58 25.13
C THR A 321 8.01 -27.93 24.49
N SER A 322 9.19 -28.06 23.87
CA SER A 322 9.67 -29.33 23.30
C SER A 322 9.89 -30.40 24.37
N GLU A 323 10.51 -30.04 25.50
CA GLU A 323 10.70 -30.95 26.64
C GLU A 323 9.37 -31.42 27.23
N ALA A 324 8.38 -30.53 27.38
CA ALA A 324 7.04 -30.89 27.85
C ALA A 324 6.33 -31.87 26.90
N LEU A 325 6.42 -31.67 25.57
CA LEU A 325 5.86 -32.62 24.60
C LEU A 325 6.55 -33.99 24.66
N LYS A 326 7.87 -34.01 24.88
CA LYS A 326 8.66 -35.23 25.05
C LYS A 326 8.24 -36.01 26.29
N GLU A 327 7.98 -35.33 27.39
CA GLU A 327 7.43 -35.95 28.61
C GLU A 327 6.03 -36.54 28.36
N ILE A 328 5.14 -35.78 27.73
CA ILE A 328 3.77 -36.22 27.41
C ILE A 328 3.79 -37.45 26.50
N SER A 329 4.62 -37.48 25.46
CA SER A 329 4.74 -38.63 24.54
C SER A 329 5.31 -39.89 25.23
N SER A 330 6.15 -39.71 26.24
CA SER A 330 6.76 -40.79 27.02
C SER A 330 5.86 -41.35 28.12
N SER A 331 4.78 -40.65 28.47
CA SER A 331 3.87 -41.05 29.55
C SER A 331 3.17 -42.39 29.30
N ARG A 332 2.88 -43.12 30.40
CA ARG A 332 2.11 -44.39 30.34
C ARG A 332 0.65 -44.08 29.99
N LYS A 333 0.00 -45.00 29.30
CA LYS A 333 -1.40 -44.87 28.83
C LYS A 333 -2.38 -44.43 29.93
N ASN A 334 -2.28 -45.03 31.12
CA ASN A 334 -3.17 -44.71 32.25
C ASN A 334 -2.89 -43.33 32.87
N ASP A 335 -1.67 -42.82 32.75
CA ASP A 335 -1.25 -41.53 33.31
C ASP A 335 -1.28 -40.39 32.29
N PHE A 336 -1.51 -40.70 31.00
CA PHE A 336 -1.53 -39.73 29.91
C PHE A 336 -2.54 -38.60 30.15
N ARG A 337 -2.05 -37.36 30.12
CA ARG A 337 -2.82 -36.11 30.11
C ARG A 337 -2.18 -35.16 29.11
N PHE A 338 -2.99 -34.33 28.46
CA PHE A 338 -2.50 -33.31 27.54
C PHE A 338 -3.07 -31.96 27.96
N PRO A 339 -2.36 -31.14 28.76
CA PRO A 339 -2.87 -29.86 29.25
C PRO A 339 -3.23 -28.87 28.13
N ALA A 340 -4.24 -28.03 28.37
CA ALA A 340 -4.69 -27.03 27.40
C ALA A 340 -3.64 -25.95 27.15
N GLU A 341 -2.83 -25.62 28.17
CA GLU A 341 -1.75 -24.64 28.15
C GLU A 341 -0.60 -25.08 27.25
N ILE A 342 -0.20 -26.35 27.33
CA ILE A 342 0.84 -26.92 26.45
C ILE A 342 0.34 -26.95 25.00
N TRP A 343 -0.93 -27.30 24.79
CA TRP A 343 -1.51 -27.26 23.44
C TRP A 343 -1.54 -25.84 22.87
N ALA A 344 -1.91 -24.83 23.68
CA ALA A 344 -1.88 -23.44 23.27
C ALA A 344 -0.47 -23.02 22.86
N LYS A 345 0.55 -23.26 23.69
CA LYS A 345 1.96 -22.97 23.38
C LYS A 345 2.40 -23.56 22.05
N VAL A 346 2.16 -24.86 21.85
CA VAL A 346 2.54 -25.53 20.60
C VAL A 346 1.81 -24.94 19.40
N ALA A 347 0.51 -24.68 19.50
CA ALA A 347 -0.26 -24.10 18.42
C ALA A 347 0.23 -22.70 18.03
N PHE A 348 0.56 -21.85 19.02
CA PHE A 348 1.10 -20.51 18.79
C PHE A 348 2.54 -20.54 18.25
N GLU A 349 3.42 -21.37 18.80
CA GLU A 349 4.81 -21.48 18.32
C GLU A 349 4.88 -22.03 16.88
N LEU A 350 4.02 -22.99 16.53
CA LEU A 350 3.89 -23.47 15.14
C LEU A 350 3.24 -22.42 14.22
N LEU A 351 2.32 -21.59 14.71
CA LEU A 351 1.81 -20.43 13.97
C LEU A 351 2.93 -19.39 13.71
N ILE A 352 3.80 -19.14 14.69
CA ILE A 352 4.99 -18.28 14.49
C ILE A 352 5.89 -18.89 13.42
N ALA A 353 6.20 -20.19 13.51
CA ALA A 353 7.00 -20.87 12.49
C ALA A 353 6.36 -20.77 11.10
N PHE A 354 5.04 -20.93 11.01
CA PHE A 354 4.28 -20.83 9.77
C PHE A 354 4.34 -19.43 9.13
N SER A 355 4.45 -18.38 9.95
CA SER A 355 4.54 -16.99 9.49
C SER A 355 5.89 -16.61 8.88
N THR A 356 6.96 -17.33 9.25
CA THR A 356 8.32 -16.99 8.83
C THR A 356 8.70 -17.64 7.50
N LYS A 357 9.41 -16.91 6.63
CA LYS A 357 10.06 -17.50 5.45
C LYS A 357 11.33 -18.23 5.89
N GLY A 358 11.20 -19.52 6.20
CA GLY A 358 12.31 -20.38 6.62
C GLY A 358 12.59 -21.53 5.64
N GLU A 359 13.58 -22.37 5.99
CA GLU A 359 13.93 -23.59 5.25
C GLU A 359 12.85 -24.70 5.37
N VAL A 360 11.96 -24.61 6.36
CA VAL A 360 10.89 -25.58 6.61
C VAL A 360 9.65 -25.21 5.80
N LEU A 361 9.09 -26.17 5.06
CA LEU A 361 7.88 -25.95 4.28
C LEU A 361 6.66 -25.79 5.20
N LYS A 362 5.73 -24.91 4.80
CA LYS A 362 4.45 -24.73 5.50
C LYS A 362 3.70 -26.05 5.71
N GLU A 363 3.77 -26.96 4.74
CA GLU A 363 3.15 -28.29 4.82
C GLU A 363 3.74 -29.14 5.95
N ASP A 364 5.06 -29.08 6.17
CA ASP A 364 5.72 -29.82 7.25
C ASP A 364 5.29 -29.31 8.62
N ILE A 365 5.05 -28.00 8.74
CA ILE A 365 4.54 -27.36 9.96
C ILE A 365 3.11 -27.79 10.25
N ILE A 366 2.25 -27.80 9.23
CA ILE A 366 0.86 -28.26 9.36
C ILE A 366 0.79 -29.76 9.67
N ASP A 367 1.69 -30.55 9.09
CA ASP A 367 1.85 -31.98 9.40
C ASP A 367 2.31 -32.21 10.84
N ALA A 368 3.24 -31.39 11.33
CA ALA A 368 3.69 -31.42 12.72
C ALA A 368 2.56 -31.07 13.69
N LEU A 369 1.79 -30.01 13.38
CA LEU A 369 0.61 -29.60 14.16
C LEU A 369 -0.43 -30.72 14.22
N ALA A 370 -0.73 -31.35 13.08
CA ALA A 370 -1.66 -32.48 13.01
C ALA A 370 -1.20 -33.68 13.85
N GLY A 371 0.11 -33.95 13.87
CA GLY A 371 0.70 -34.99 14.70
C GLY A 371 0.51 -34.75 16.19
N VAL A 372 0.67 -33.51 16.67
CA VAL A 372 0.45 -33.15 18.07
C VAL A 372 -1.04 -33.09 18.43
N TYR A 373 -1.87 -32.63 17.50
CA TYR A 373 -3.31 -32.53 17.67
C TYR A 373 -3.96 -33.87 18.07
N ASP A 374 -3.52 -34.99 17.49
CA ASP A 374 -3.99 -36.32 17.89
C ASP A 374 -3.77 -36.57 19.40
N GLY A 375 -2.66 -36.10 19.96
CA GLY A 375 -2.37 -36.21 21.39
C GLY A 375 -3.36 -35.38 22.22
N ARG A 376 -3.70 -34.18 21.74
CA ARG A 376 -4.69 -33.33 22.40
C ARG A 376 -6.10 -33.96 22.33
N VAL A 377 -6.49 -34.52 21.19
CA VAL A 377 -7.77 -35.24 21.05
C VAL A 377 -7.82 -36.46 21.98
N ALA A 378 -6.73 -37.25 22.07
CA ALA A 378 -6.65 -38.39 22.99
C ALA A 378 -6.82 -37.95 24.45
N GLY A 379 -6.21 -36.83 24.84
CA GLY A 379 -6.31 -36.28 26.19
C GLY A 379 -7.71 -35.81 26.53
N TYR A 380 -8.31 -35.03 25.62
CA TYR A 380 -9.69 -34.57 25.71
C TYR A 380 -10.69 -35.74 25.80
N ALA A 381 -10.53 -36.76 24.94
CA ALA A 381 -11.41 -37.92 24.92
C ALA A 381 -11.32 -38.74 26.20
N LYS A 382 -10.10 -38.94 26.72
CA LYS A 382 -9.86 -39.66 27.97
C LYS A 382 -10.56 -39.01 29.16
N GLU A 383 -10.51 -37.68 29.30
CA GLU A 383 -11.20 -36.99 30.40
C GLU A 383 -12.72 -37.17 30.37
N ILE A 384 -13.31 -37.17 29.18
CA ILE A 384 -14.76 -37.36 29.01
C ILE A 384 -15.14 -38.81 29.30
N LEU A 385 -14.40 -39.78 28.76
CA LEU A 385 -14.67 -41.21 28.96
C LEU A 385 -14.45 -41.65 30.41
N GLU A 386 -13.47 -41.07 31.11
CA GLU A 386 -13.29 -41.31 32.55
C GLU A 386 -14.50 -40.82 33.34
N LEU A 387 -15.00 -39.61 33.07
CA LEU A 387 -16.21 -39.07 33.71
C LEU A 387 -17.43 -39.94 33.38
N ASP A 388 -17.63 -40.29 32.11
CA ASP A 388 -18.71 -41.17 31.65
C ASP A 388 -18.68 -42.52 32.38
N SER A 389 -17.50 -43.12 32.54
CA SER A 389 -17.32 -44.38 33.29
C SER A 389 -17.68 -44.26 34.78
N VAL A 390 -17.47 -43.08 35.38
CA VAL A 390 -17.81 -42.81 36.78
C VAL A 390 -19.32 -42.57 36.93
N LEU A 391 -19.92 -41.78 36.03
CA LEU A 391 -21.36 -41.52 36.03
C LEU A 391 -22.18 -42.80 35.83
N LYS A 392 -21.74 -43.68 34.90
CA LYS A 392 -22.30 -45.03 34.69
C LYS A 392 -22.32 -45.88 35.96
N LYS A 393 -21.29 -45.76 36.81
CA LYS A 393 -21.20 -46.50 38.08
C LYS A 393 -22.12 -45.96 39.18
N ILE A 394 -22.50 -44.68 39.11
CA ILE A 394 -23.27 -43.98 40.16
C ILE A 394 -24.76 -43.84 39.76
N GLY A 395 -25.13 -44.10 38.49
CA GLY A 395 -26.52 -44.15 38.03
C GLY A 395 -27.19 -42.78 37.88
N VAL A 396 -26.41 -41.73 37.62
CA VAL A 396 -26.87 -40.34 37.40
C VAL A 396 -27.14 -40.12 35.91
N ASP A 397 -28.01 -39.18 35.54
CA ASP A 397 -28.20 -38.77 34.15
C ASP A 397 -26.86 -38.30 33.54
N GLU A 398 -26.29 -39.16 32.70
CA GLU A 398 -24.94 -39.05 32.15
C GLU A 398 -24.79 -37.80 31.26
N ARG A 399 -25.87 -37.35 30.62
CA ARG A 399 -25.75 -36.54 29.39
C ARG A 399 -25.58 -35.04 29.63
N GLU A 400 -26.34 -34.44 30.54
CA GLU A 400 -26.19 -33.00 30.85
C GLU A 400 -24.85 -32.72 31.52
N ILE A 401 -24.39 -33.64 32.38
CA ILE A 401 -23.10 -33.53 33.06
C ILE A 401 -21.94 -33.66 32.07
N ILE A 402 -22.01 -34.62 31.13
CA ILE A 402 -21.00 -34.75 30.06
C ILE A 402 -20.97 -33.49 29.19
N ASN A 403 -22.12 -32.95 28.78
CA ASN A 403 -22.16 -31.70 28.00
C ASN A 403 -21.58 -30.51 28.77
N SER A 404 -21.87 -30.40 30.08
CA SER A 404 -21.27 -29.38 30.94
C SER A 404 -19.75 -29.54 31.06
N LYS A 405 -19.24 -30.77 31.16
CA LYS A 405 -17.80 -31.05 31.17
C LYS A 405 -17.16 -30.67 29.83
N VAL A 406 -17.80 -30.98 28.70
CA VAL A 406 -17.33 -30.58 27.36
C VAL A 406 -17.22 -29.06 27.26
N ASN A 407 -18.27 -28.32 27.66
CA ASN A 407 -18.24 -26.87 27.64
C ASN A 407 -17.11 -26.31 28.53
N SER A 408 -16.94 -26.87 29.73
CA SER A 408 -15.85 -26.48 30.63
C SER A 408 -14.47 -26.75 30.03
N LEU A 409 -14.29 -27.85 29.29
CA LEU A 409 -13.03 -28.15 28.59
C LEU A 409 -12.76 -27.19 27.44
N VAL A 410 -13.79 -26.78 26.69
CA VAL A 410 -13.69 -25.79 25.62
C VAL A 410 -13.36 -24.41 26.19
N GLU A 411 -14.04 -23.97 27.26
CA GLU A 411 -13.75 -22.70 27.93
C GLU A 411 -12.32 -22.66 28.49
N ALA A 412 -11.85 -23.78 29.09
CA ALA A 412 -10.46 -23.90 29.51
C ALA A 412 -9.48 -23.78 28.34
N GLN A 413 -9.85 -24.34 27.18
CA GLN A 413 -9.05 -24.25 25.96
C GLN A 413 -8.98 -22.82 25.40
N GLU A 414 -10.11 -22.13 25.33
CA GLU A 414 -10.19 -20.72 24.91
C GLU A 414 -9.38 -19.82 25.86
N LYS A 415 -9.48 -20.05 27.17
CA LYS A 415 -8.70 -19.32 28.19
C LYS A 415 -7.19 -19.54 28.05
N ALA A 416 -6.77 -20.77 27.80
CA ALA A 416 -5.35 -21.08 27.57
C ALA A 416 -4.81 -20.32 26.35
N PHE A 417 -5.58 -20.25 25.26
CA PHE A 417 -5.18 -19.52 24.06
C PHE A 417 -5.14 -18.00 24.27
N LEU A 418 -6.13 -17.44 24.97
CA LEU A 418 -6.15 -16.02 25.34
C LEU A 418 -4.92 -15.63 26.16
N ASN A 419 -4.55 -16.45 27.15
CA ASN A 419 -3.38 -16.18 27.99
C ASN A 419 -2.06 -16.26 27.20
N GLU A 420 -1.93 -17.23 26.29
CA GLU A 420 -0.70 -17.43 25.51
C GLU A 420 -0.51 -16.37 24.41
N LYS A 421 -1.60 -15.74 23.92
CA LYS A 421 -1.56 -14.70 22.89
C LYS A 421 -0.54 -13.60 23.19
N ARG A 422 -0.41 -13.19 24.46
CA ARG A 422 0.53 -12.13 24.85
C ARG A 422 1.99 -12.55 24.60
N ASN A 423 2.33 -13.78 24.95
CA ASN A 423 3.65 -14.34 24.70
C ASN A 423 3.91 -14.50 23.20
N PHE A 424 2.90 -14.98 22.46
CA PHE A 424 2.94 -15.04 21.00
C PHE A 424 3.30 -13.69 20.36
N LYS A 425 2.65 -12.57 20.75
CA LYS A 425 2.97 -11.25 20.16
C LYS A 425 4.43 -10.85 20.37
N VAL A 426 4.99 -11.11 21.55
CA VAL A 426 6.39 -10.81 21.88
C VAL A 426 7.34 -11.65 21.01
N LEU A 427 7.11 -12.96 20.93
CA LEU A 427 7.95 -13.86 20.14
C LEU A 427 7.82 -13.63 18.63
N PHE A 428 6.61 -13.36 18.16
CA PHE A 428 6.31 -13.01 16.78
C PHE A 428 7.06 -11.75 16.35
N GLU A 429 7.01 -10.68 17.15
CA GLU A 429 7.73 -9.44 16.81
C GLU A 429 9.24 -9.67 16.83
N LYS A 430 9.77 -10.40 17.81
CA LYS A 430 11.20 -10.73 17.90
C LYS A 430 11.69 -11.50 16.67
N ARG A 431 10.95 -12.53 16.22
CA ARG A 431 11.30 -13.27 14.99
C ARG A 431 11.12 -12.43 13.74
N ARG A 432 10.09 -11.58 13.68
CA ARG A 432 9.86 -10.66 12.55
C ARG A 432 11.02 -9.67 12.39
N VAL A 433 11.50 -9.09 13.49
CA VAL A 433 12.68 -8.21 13.50
C VAL A 433 13.92 -8.99 13.06
N GLY A 434 14.14 -10.21 13.57
CA GLY A 434 15.28 -11.05 13.18
C GLY A 434 15.27 -11.55 11.73
N ALA A 435 14.10 -11.63 11.10
CA ALA A 435 13.94 -12.04 9.69
C ALA A 435 13.94 -10.86 8.71
N LYS A 436 13.87 -9.61 9.18
CA LYS A 436 13.99 -8.43 8.32
C LYS A 436 15.44 -8.26 7.84
N PRO A 437 15.67 -7.89 6.57
CA PRO A 437 17.00 -7.52 6.12
C PRO A 437 17.53 -6.36 6.96
N LEU A 438 18.87 -6.26 7.10
CA LEU A 438 19.52 -5.24 7.93
C LEU A 438 19.07 -3.82 7.55
N ILE A 439 18.78 -3.61 6.27
CA ILE A 439 18.16 -2.42 5.72
C ILE A 439 17.17 -2.88 4.65
N THR A 440 15.96 -2.31 4.61
CA THR A 440 15.04 -2.55 3.50
C THR A 440 15.45 -1.65 2.34
N PRO A 441 15.87 -2.17 1.18
CA PRO A 441 16.27 -1.31 0.08
C PRO A 441 15.05 -0.59 -0.50
N LEU A 442 15.08 0.75 -0.49
CA LEU A 442 14.02 1.61 -1.00
C LEU A 442 14.49 2.38 -2.24
N ASP A 443 13.56 2.65 -3.14
CA ASP A 443 13.72 3.62 -4.22
C ASP A 443 13.11 4.95 -3.80
N TYR A 444 13.83 6.04 -4.08
CA TYR A 444 13.32 7.41 -3.98
C TYR A 444 12.97 7.88 -5.39
N LEU A 445 11.68 8.08 -5.65
CA LEU A 445 11.16 8.38 -6.98
C LEU A 445 10.53 9.78 -6.96
N GLU A 446 11.17 10.75 -7.58
CA GLU A 446 10.70 12.14 -7.57
C GLU A 446 10.32 12.58 -8.98
N PHE A 447 9.04 12.86 -9.19
CA PHE A 447 8.54 13.47 -10.43
C PHE A 447 8.32 14.97 -10.25
N VAL A 448 7.64 15.36 -9.17
CA VAL A 448 7.49 16.75 -8.74
C VAL A 448 8.52 17.05 -7.65
N PRO A 449 9.32 18.12 -7.77
CA PRO A 449 10.32 18.49 -6.76
C PRO A 449 9.76 18.51 -5.33
N GLY A 450 10.42 17.79 -4.43
CA GLY A 450 10.08 17.69 -3.01
C GLY A 450 8.80 16.91 -2.70
N VAL A 451 8.26 16.15 -3.66
CA VAL A 451 7.14 15.24 -3.45
C VAL A 451 7.56 13.82 -3.89
N PRO A 452 8.46 13.15 -3.15
CA PRO A 452 8.93 11.84 -3.52
C PRO A 452 7.92 10.73 -3.22
N ILE A 453 7.99 9.68 -4.03
CA ILE A 453 7.35 8.39 -3.80
C ILE A 453 8.43 7.41 -3.36
N VAL A 454 8.18 6.72 -2.26
CA VAL A 454 9.11 5.76 -1.69
C VAL A 454 8.51 4.37 -1.83
N LEU A 455 9.17 3.51 -2.60
CA LEU A 455 8.73 2.15 -2.84
C LEU A 455 9.87 1.17 -2.52
N PRO A 456 9.58 -0.06 -2.06
CA PRO A 456 10.58 -1.11 -2.03
C PRO A 456 11.19 -1.31 -3.41
N LYS A 457 12.51 -1.54 -3.48
CA LYS A 457 13.21 -1.78 -4.74
C LYS A 457 12.63 -2.92 -5.58
N LYS A 458 11.95 -3.84 -4.92
CA LYS A 458 11.41 -5.06 -5.51
C LYS A 458 10.01 -5.30 -4.98
N LEU A 459 9.05 -5.37 -5.90
CA LEU A 459 7.68 -5.77 -5.59
C LEU A 459 7.41 -7.16 -6.14
N LYS A 460 6.58 -7.93 -5.43
CA LYS A 460 6.13 -9.26 -5.86
C LYS A 460 4.63 -9.25 -6.01
N GLY A 461 4.15 -9.68 -7.16
CA GLY A 461 2.73 -9.79 -7.49
C GLY A 461 2.27 -11.23 -7.60
N TYR A 462 1.12 -11.39 -8.26
CA TYR A 462 0.50 -12.66 -8.55
C TYR A 462 1.49 -13.66 -9.20
N GLN A 463 1.41 -14.93 -8.78
CA GLN A 463 2.30 -16.02 -9.22
C GLN A 463 3.80 -15.79 -8.96
N GLY A 464 4.16 -14.89 -8.04
CA GLY A 464 5.55 -14.59 -7.72
C GLY A 464 6.26 -13.78 -8.80
N ARG A 465 5.52 -13.10 -9.70
CA ARG A 465 6.10 -12.17 -10.66
C ARG A 465 6.76 -11.01 -9.91
N GLU A 466 8.01 -10.75 -10.23
CA GLU A 466 8.81 -9.72 -9.56
C GLU A 466 9.04 -8.55 -10.50
N ILE A 467 8.88 -7.33 -10.00
CA ILE A 467 9.14 -6.09 -10.74
C ILE A 467 10.01 -5.15 -9.92
N TYR A 468 10.59 -4.16 -10.60
CA TYR A 468 11.42 -3.11 -10.01
C TYR A 468 10.76 -1.76 -10.26
N PRO A 469 10.11 -1.12 -9.26
CA PRO A 469 9.35 0.11 -9.46
C PRO A 469 10.16 1.25 -10.10
N ASN A 470 11.44 1.40 -9.75
CA ASN A 470 12.31 2.41 -10.37
C ASN A 470 12.45 2.24 -11.89
N GLU A 471 12.46 1.02 -12.40
CA GLU A 471 12.55 0.80 -13.85
C GLU A 471 11.25 1.20 -14.57
N ILE A 472 10.10 0.99 -13.93
CA ILE A 472 8.80 1.46 -14.43
C ILE A 472 8.76 2.98 -14.37
N PHE A 473 9.16 3.57 -13.24
CA PHE A 473 9.23 5.02 -13.05
C PHE A 473 10.12 5.68 -14.11
N LYS A 474 11.34 5.18 -14.36
CA LYS A 474 12.25 5.69 -15.39
C LYS A 474 11.68 5.57 -16.81
N LYS A 475 10.95 4.49 -17.11
CA LYS A 475 10.24 4.37 -18.41
C LYS A 475 9.18 5.47 -18.53
N LEU A 476 8.40 5.69 -17.48
CA LEU A 476 7.36 6.71 -17.44
C LEU A 476 7.95 8.12 -17.52
N GLN A 477 9.00 8.42 -16.77
CA GLN A 477 9.71 9.69 -16.82
C GLN A 477 10.25 10.00 -18.23
N ARG A 478 10.81 9.01 -18.95
CA ARG A 478 11.24 9.18 -20.35
C ARG A 478 10.08 9.40 -21.32
N LYS A 479 8.91 8.82 -21.05
CA LYS A 479 7.67 9.05 -21.83
C LYS A 479 7.20 10.50 -21.63
N TYR A 480 7.15 10.97 -20.38
CA TYR A 480 6.75 12.34 -20.05
C TYR A 480 7.75 13.38 -20.55
N GLY A 481 9.06 13.11 -20.43
CA GLY A 481 10.11 13.99 -20.97
C GLY A 481 9.98 14.18 -22.48
N ARG A 482 9.81 13.09 -23.24
CA ARG A 482 9.56 13.18 -24.69
C ARG A 482 8.26 13.92 -25.03
N ALA A 483 7.18 13.62 -24.31
CA ALA A 483 5.91 14.32 -24.51
C ALA A 483 6.03 15.82 -24.22
N PHE A 484 6.82 16.20 -23.20
CA PHE A 484 7.12 17.59 -22.87
C PHE A 484 7.94 18.26 -23.98
N GLU A 485 9.04 17.66 -24.43
CA GLU A 485 9.85 18.18 -25.53
C GLU A 485 9.03 18.36 -26.82
N ASP A 486 8.22 17.36 -27.18
CA ASP A 486 7.33 17.43 -28.35
C ASP A 486 6.27 18.54 -28.17
N TYR A 487 5.71 18.68 -26.96
CA TYR A 487 4.76 19.74 -26.65
C TYR A 487 5.37 21.12 -26.81
N ILE A 488 6.55 21.35 -26.23
CA ILE A 488 7.27 22.63 -26.33
C ILE A 488 7.61 22.93 -27.81
N ARG A 489 8.11 21.95 -28.56
CA ARG A 489 8.47 22.13 -29.98
C ARG A 489 7.25 22.44 -30.85
N ASN A 490 6.16 21.67 -30.71
CA ASN A 490 4.98 21.76 -31.58
C ASN A 490 4.04 22.91 -31.19
N THR A 491 3.99 23.27 -29.91
CA THR A 491 3.09 24.31 -29.40
C THR A 491 3.74 25.68 -29.36
N LEU A 492 5.01 25.76 -28.94
CA LEU A 492 5.70 27.02 -28.68
C LEU A 492 6.72 27.40 -29.76
N GLU A 493 6.99 26.50 -30.72
CA GLU A 493 7.94 26.70 -31.83
C GLU A 493 9.37 27.01 -31.36
N ILE A 494 9.80 26.39 -30.26
CA ILE A 494 11.14 26.57 -29.67
C ILE A 494 12.00 25.33 -29.91
N ASN A 495 13.26 25.56 -30.27
CA ASN A 495 14.31 24.52 -30.31
C ASN A 495 15.44 24.78 -29.28
N GLU A 496 15.35 25.85 -28.49
CA GLU A 496 16.38 26.28 -27.53
C GLU A 496 16.19 25.65 -26.13
N GLU A 497 17.32 25.39 -25.45
CA GLU A 497 17.40 24.81 -24.09
C GLU A 497 17.30 25.87 -22.97
N ASN A 498 16.97 27.12 -23.28
CA ASN A 498 16.93 28.19 -22.28
C ASN A 498 15.67 28.12 -21.41
N SER A 499 15.83 27.70 -20.15
CA SER A 499 14.75 27.55 -19.17
C SER A 499 13.85 28.79 -19.03
N LYS A 500 14.42 30.00 -19.01
CA LYS A 500 13.66 31.25 -18.88
C LYS A 500 12.77 31.53 -20.08
N LEU A 501 13.28 31.27 -21.29
CA LEU A 501 12.53 31.48 -22.53
C LEU A 501 11.36 30.49 -22.64
N ILE A 502 11.58 29.23 -22.24
CA ILE A 502 10.53 28.20 -22.22
C ILE A 502 9.40 28.64 -21.26
N VAL A 503 9.75 29.08 -20.05
CA VAL A 503 8.79 29.58 -19.06
C VAL A 503 7.98 30.76 -19.61
N GLU A 504 8.65 31.76 -20.19
CA GLU A 504 7.98 32.94 -20.77
C GLU A 504 6.98 32.54 -21.88
N ARG A 505 7.35 31.58 -22.72
CA ARG A 505 6.51 31.12 -23.82
C ARG A 505 5.31 30.32 -23.37
N VAL A 506 5.45 29.50 -22.32
CA VAL A 506 4.30 28.85 -21.67
C VAL A 506 3.37 29.89 -21.06
N GLU A 507 3.90 30.87 -20.31
CA GLU A 507 3.07 31.93 -19.70
C GLU A 507 2.28 32.72 -20.76
N ASN A 508 2.93 33.07 -21.87
CA ASN A 508 2.29 33.72 -23.02
C ASN A 508 1.20 32.85 -23.65
N PHE A 509 1.46 31.55 -23.83
CA PHE A 509 0.46 30.61 -24.35
C PHE A 509 -0.77 30.49 -23.44
N ILE A 510 -0.58 30.41 -22.12
CA ILE A 510 -1.70 30.43 -21.16
C ILE A 510 -2.47 31.76 -21.23
N GLY A 511 -1.78 32.89 -21.43
CA GLY A 511 -2.40 34.19 -21.66
C GLY A 511 -3.24 34.25 -22.95
N GLU A 512 -2.80 33.62 -24.03
CA GLU A 512 -3.60 33.50 -25.25
C GLU A 512 -4.80 32.55 -25.05
N LEU A 513 -4.64 31.45 -24.31
CA LEU A 513 -5.73 30.56 -23.94
C LEU A 513 -6.83 31.28 -23.17
N GLU A 514 -6.47 32.16 -22.23
CA GLU A 514 -7.43 33.00 -21.52
C GLU A 514 -8.30 33.82 -22.49
N ARG A 515 -7.68 34.44 -23.50
CA ARG A 515 -8.40 35.22 -24.53
C ARG A 515 -9.21 34.34 -25.47
N VAL A 516 -8.74 33.13 -25.79
CA VAL A 516 -9.51 32.16 -26.59
C VAL A 516 -10.77 31.75 -25.83
N VAL A 517 -10.63 31.39 -24.54
CA VAL A 517 -11.76 31.01 -23.69
C VAL A 517 -12.73 32.17 -23.51
N ASP A 518 -12.26 33.41 -23.36
CA ASP A 518 -13.12 34.59 -23.30
C ASP A 518 -13.93 34.81 -24.60
N ARG A 519 -13.32 34.57 -25.78
CA ARG A 519 -14.04 34.64 -27.06
C ARG A 519 -15.09 33.52 -27.23
N ILE A 520 -14.84 32.35 -26.66
CA ILE A 520 -15.78 31.22 -26.71
C ILE A 520 -16.93 31.43 -25.71
N PHE A 521 -16.61 31.92 -24.51
CA PHE A 521 -17.54 32.11 -23.40
C PHE A 521 -17.52 33.58 -22.94
N PRO A 522 -18.12 34.50 -23.73
CA PRO A 522 -18.19 35.91 -23.37
C PRO A 522 -19.07 36.14 -22.13
N GLY A 523 -18.84 37.26 -21.44
CA GLY A 523 -19.64 37.68 -20.28
C GLY A 523 -18.78 38.23 -19.14
N ASP A 524 -19.26 39.26 -18.44
CA ASP A 524 -18.55 39.87 -17.30
C ASP A 524 -18.70 39.02 -16.03
N LEU A 525 -17.58 38.42 -15.59
CA LEU A 525 -17.51 37.56 -14.40
C LEU A 525 -17.83 38.30 -13.09
N SER A 526 -17.85 39.63 -13.08
CA SER A 526 -18.22 40.42 -11.89
C SER A 526 -19.73 40.68 -11.77
N THR A 527 -20.51 40.29 -12.78
CA THR A 527 -21.97 40.50 -12.85
C THR A 527 -22.73 39.18 -12.86
N GLU A 528 -23.98 39.20 -12.37
CA GLU A 528 -24.84 38.01 -12.38
C GLU A 528 -25.24 37.64 -13.81
N GLU A 529 -25.55 38.65 -14.63
CA GLU A 529 -25.94 38.48 -16.02
C GLU A 529 -24.78 37.90 -16.84
N GLY A 530 -23.57 38.45 -16.67
CA GLY A 530 -22.38 37.98 -17.37
C GLY A 530 -21.96 36.56 -16.98
N ILE A 531 -22.05 36.17 -15.70
CA ILE A 531 -21.78 34.78 -15.30
C ILE A 531 -22.87 33.84 -15.79
N SER A 532 -24.12 34.27 -15.77
CA SER A 532 -25.23 33.46 -16.29
C SER A 532 -25.01 33.14 -17.77
N GLU A 533 -24.57 34.12 -18.56
CA GLU A 533 -24.20 33.93 -19.97
C GLU A 533 -23.05 32.92 -20.12
N VAL A 534 -21.97 33.07 -19.35
CA VAL A 534 -20.83 32.14 -19.34
C VAL A 534 -21.28 30.72 -18.98
N CYS A 535 -22.05 30.56 -17.90
CA CYS A 535 -22.54 29.25 -17.46
C CYS A 535 -23.44 28.62 -18.52
N GLN A 536 -24.38 29.38 -19.08
CA GLN A 536 -25.27 28.89 -20.12
C GLN A 536 -24.47 28.38 -21.32
N LYS A 537 -23.50 29.15 -21.79
CA LYS A 537 -22.66 28.75 -22.93
C LYS A 537 -21.81 27.51 -22.63
N ILE A 538 -21.26 27.40 -21.42
CA ILE A 538 -20.52 26.19 -21.02
C ILE A 538 -21.44 24.97 -21.03
N PHE A 539 -22.63 25.06 -20.45
CA PHE A 539 -23.60 23.95 -20.43
C PHE A 539 -24.09 23.58 -21.83
N GLU A 540 -24.32 24.56 -22.72
CA GLU A 540 -24.68 24.31 -24.13
C GLU A 540 -23.60 23.50 -24.88
N VAL A 541 -22.33 23.74 -24.52
CA VAL A 541 -21.17 23.26 -25.28
C VAL A 541 -20.57 21.97 -24.71
N PHE A 542 -20.54 21.82 -23.38
CA PHE A 542 -20.06 20.61 -22.72
C PHE A 542 -21.22 19.61 -22.62
N PRO A 543 -21.17 18.48 -23.37
CA PRO A 543 -22.24 17.49 -23.33
C PRO A 543 -22.45 17.01 -21.90
N HIS A 544 -23.70 17.05 -21.45
CA HIS A 544 -24.10 16.55 -20.14
C HIS A 544 -25.52 15.96 -20.21
N GLY A 545 -25.75 14.93 -19.41
CA GLY A 545 -27.05 14.29 -19.26
C GLY A 545 -27.78 14.71 -17.99
N LYS A 546 -28.97 14.13 -17.79
CA LYS A 546 -29.57 14.06 -16.46
C LYS A 546 -28.68 13.24 -15.54
N VAL A 547 -28.66 13.60 -14.27
CA VAL A 547 -27.93 12.88 -13.22
C VAL A 547 -28.91 12.30 -12.22
N LEU A 548 -28.57 11.18 -11.62
CA LEU A 548 -29.34 10.61 -10.52
C LEU A 548 -29.19 11.53 -9.30
N GLY A 549 -30.31 11.91 -8.67
CA GLY A 549 -30.32 12.73 -7.47
C GLY A 549 -31.41 12.28 -6.49
N VAL A 550 -31.31 12.71 -5.23
CA VAL A 550 -32.33 12.42 -4.21
C VAL A 550 -33.64 13.08 -4.60
N LYS A 551 -34.75 12.33 -4.56
CA LYS A 551 -36.10 12.80 -4.92
C LYS A 551 -36.49 14.10 -4.22
N TRP A 552 -37.16 15.00 -4.94
CA TRP A 552 -37.60 16.27 -4.39
C TRP A 552 -38.52 16.11 -3.17
N GLU A 553 -39.35 15.05 -3.09
CA GLU A 553 -40.21 14.79 -1.92
C GLU A 553 -39.38 14.51 -0.66
N VAL A 554 -38.27 13.78 -0.81
CA VAL A 554 -37.35 13.44 0.28
C VAL A 554 -36.61 14.70 0.74
N LEU A 555 -36.10 15.50 -0.20
CA LEU A 555 -35.44 16.77 0.11
C LEU A 555 -36.40 17.76 0.79
N ARG A 556 -37.65 17.81 0.34
CA ARG A 556 -38.70 18.63 0.97
C ARG A 556 -38.97 18.19 2.39
N LYS A 557 -39.13 16.89 2.64
CA LYS A 557 -39.33 16.34 3.99
C LYS A 557 -38.15 16.70 4.90
N LEU A 558 -36.93 16.56 4.40
CA LEU A 558 -35.71 16.88 5.11
C LEU A 558 -35.63 18.36 5.51
N LEU A 559 -36.03 19.28 4.64
CA LEU A 559 -36.10 20.71 4.93
C LEU A 559 -37.18 21.08 5.97
N TYR A 560 -38.25 20.30 6.10
CA TYR A 560 -39.24 20.49 7.17
C TYR A 560 -38.73 20.00 8.53
N GLU A 561 -38.03 18.86 8.53
CA GLU A 561 -37.44 18.28 9.74
C GLU A 561 -36.27 19.14 10.26
N PHE A 562 -35.43 19.62 9.35
CA PHE A 562 -34.25 20.43 9.62
C PHE A 562 -34.33 21.76 8.84
N PRO A 563 -35.09 22.76 9.32
CA PRO A 563 -35.23 24.04 8.62
C PRO A 563 -33.93 24.87 8.69
N PRO A 564 -33.38 25.37 7.57
CA PRO A 564 -32.18 26.22 7.53
C PRO A 564 -32.48 27.63 8.05
N ARG A 565 -32.33 27.81 9.37
CA ARG A 565 -32.70 29.05 10.06
C ARG A 565 -31.84 30.24 9.67
N ASN A 566 -30.54 30.05 9.44
CA ASN A 566 -29.65 31.14 9.02
C ASN A 566 -30.00 31.61 7.60
N LEU A 567 -30.35 30.68 6.71
CA LEU A 567 -30.80 31.01 5.36
C LEU A 567 -32.10 31.82 5.37
N LEU A 568 -33.10 31.39 6.16
CA LEU A 568 -34.39 32.10 6.31
C LEU A 568 -34.18 33.56 6.74
N VAL A 569 -33.35 33.79 7.77
CA VAL A 569 -33.06 35.13 8.27
C VAL A 569 -32.35 35.97 7.22
N ARG A 570 -31.35 35.41 6.52
CA ARG A 570 -30.56 36.15 5.52
C ARG A 570 -31.35 36.55 4.29
N LEU A 571 -32.24 35.69 3.83
CA LEU A 571 -33.10 35.97 2.68
C LEU A 571 -34.41 36.68 3.08
N ASN A 572 -34.57 37.01 4.37
CA ASN A 572 -35.71 37.74 4.93
C ASN A 572 -37.07 37.02 4.73
N PHE A 573 -37.09 35.69 4.87
CA PHE A 573 -38.30 34.87 4.86
C PHE A 573 -38.74 34.53 6.29
N ARG A 574 -40.05 34.55 6.57
CA ARG A 574 -40.60 34.37 7.92
C ARG A 574 -40.64 32.90 8.35
N ASN A 575 -40.78 31.98 7.41
CA ASN A 575 -40.90 30.55 7.67
C ASN A 575 -40.59 29.72 6.42
N MET A 576 -40.48 28.40 6.59
CA MET A 576 -40.17 27.47 5.50
C MET A 576 -41.18 27.44 4.36
N ARG A 577 -42.47 27.73 4.63
CA ARG A 577 -43.49 27.77 3.59
C ARG A 577 -43.22 28.94 2.63
N GLU A 578 -43.01 30.12 3.18
CA GLU A 578 -42.70 31.32 2.38
C GLU A 578 -41.41 31.14 1.56
N LEU A 579 -40.39 30.47 2.12
CA LEU A 579 -39.15 30.15 1.41
C LEU A 579 -39.39 29.18 0.23
N MET A 580 -40.13 28.08 0.46
CA MET A 580 -40.42 27.07 -0.57
C MET A 580 -41.41 27.56 -1.65
N ASP A 581 -42.24 28.56 -1.35
CA ASP A 581 -43.12 29.18 -2.34
C ASP A 581 -42.34 30.06 -3.34
N ASN A 582 -41.09 30.45 -3.00
CA ASN A 582 -40.25 31.34 -3.80
C ASN A 582 -38.98 30.69 -4.37
N LEU A 583 -38.50 29.58 -3.79
CA LEU A 583 -37.27 28.90 -4.20
C LEU A 583 -37.47 27.38 -4.31
N ASP A 584 -36.79 26.77 -5.28
CA ASP A 584 -36.77 25.32 -5.44
C ASP A 584 -36.07 24.63 -4.26
N VAL A 585 -36.53 23.43 -3.88
CA VAL A 585 -36.00 22.70 -2.72
C VAL A 585 -34.51 22.36 -2.87
N ARG A 586 -34.05 22.12 -4.10
CA ARG A 586 -32.63 21.85 -4.40
C ARG A 586 -31.81 23.12 -4.26
N ASP A 587 -32.35 24.26 -4.68
CA ASP A 587 -31.69 25.55 -4.55
C ASP A 587 -31.57 25.96 -3.08
N ILE A 588 -32.63 25.78 -2.28
CA ILE A 588 -32.64 26.02 -0.83
C ILE A 588 -31.51 25.24 -0.14
N LEU A 589 -31.42 23.93 -0.35
CA LEU A 589 -30.37 23.10 0.27
C LEU A 589 -28.96 23.44 -0.26
N THR A 590 -28.84 23.87 -1.50
CA THR A 590 -27.56 24.33 -2.08
C THR A 590 -27.12 25.63 -1.41
N LEU A 591 -28.04 26.59 -1.23
CA LEU A 591 -27.79 27.85 -0.53
C LEU A 591 -27.48 27.63 0.96
N ALA A 592 -28.09 26.62 1.59
CA ALA A 592 -27.83 26.26 2.97
C ALA A 592 -26.33 25.92 3.20
N GLN A 593 -25.61 25.38 2.21
CA GLN A 593 -24.17 25.07 2.32
C GLN A 593 -23.27 26.29 2.55
N PHE A 594 -23.78 27.49 2.24
CA PHE A 594 -23.06 28.76 2.42
C PHE A 594 -23.53 29.54 3.65
N THR A 595 -24.60 29.09 4.31
CA THR A 595 -25.27 29.85 5.37
C THR A 595 -25.36 29.10 6.70
N GLU A 596 -25.54 27.79 6.66
CA GLU A 596 -25.65 26.92 7.83
C GLU A 596 -24.29 26.37 8.29
N SER A 597 -24.25 25.89 9.54
CA SER A 597 -23.02 25.33 10.13
C SER A 597 -22.74 23.89 9.65
N PRO A 598 -21.51 23.37 9.81
CA PRO A 598 -21.21 21.97 9.52
C PRO A 598 -22.11 20.98 10.27
N GLU A 599 -22.46 21.29 11.53
CA GLU A 599 -23.33 20.45 12.36
C GLU A 599 -24.73 20.29 11.75
N TYR A 600 -25.28 21.33 11.10
CA TYR A 600 -26.56 21.22 10.40
C TYR A 600 -26.52 20.13 9.33
N PHE A 601 -25.43 20.04 8.56
CA PHE A 601 -25.27 19.00 7.55
C PHE A 601 -24.98 17.63 8.13
N THR A 602 -24.32 17.53 9.29
CA THR A 602 -24.15 16.25 10.00
C THR A 602 -25.50 15.60 10.32
N HIS A 603 -26.45 16.35 10.89
CA HIS A 603 -27.80 15.83 11.18
C HIS A 603 -28.55 15.42 9.91
N ILE A 604 -28.38 16.18 8.83
CA ILE A 604 -28.95 15.84 7.51
C ILE A 604 -28.38 14.51 7.00
N TYR A 605 -27.06 14.31 7.10
CA TYR A 605 -26.42 13.09 6.64
C TYR A 605 -26.83 11.87 7.48
N GLU A 606 -26.91 11.99 8.80
CA GLU A 606 -27.44 10.94 9.68
C GLU A 606 -28.88 10.57 9.31
N TRP A 607 -29.73 11.56 9.07
CA TRP A 607 -31.10 11.31 8.65
C TRP A 607 -31.18 10.60 7.28
N LEU A 608 -30.38 11.05 6.30
CA LEU A 608 -30.33 10.43 4.98
C LEU A 608 -29.84 8.98 5.04
N GLN A 609 -28.85 8.71 5.89
CA GLN A 609 -28.31 7.37 6.11
C GLN A 609 -29.41 6.38 6.54
N ASP A 610 -30.29 6.80 7.44
CA ASP A 610 -31.36 5.95 7.97
C ASP A 610 -32.59 5.85 7.05
N ASN A 611 -32.84 6.87 6.22
CA ASN A 611 -34.10 7.03 5.48
C ASN A 611 -34.02 6.83 3.97
N LEU A 612 -32.85 6.92 3.34
CA LEU A 612 -32.72 6.68 1.90
C LEU A 612 -32.89 5.19 1.55
N ARG A 613 -33.61 4.94 0.46
CA ARG A 613 -33.90 3.62 -0.11
C ARG A 613 -33.63 3.64 -1.62
N PRO A 614 -33.56 2.48 -2.31
CA PRO A 614 -33.32 2.43 -3.75
C PRO A 614 -34.26 3.28 -4.60
N ASP A 615 -35.52 3.40 -4.18
CA ASP A 615 -36.56 4.19 -4.83
C ASP A 615 -36.57 5.68 -4.41
N SER A 616 -35.62 6.12 -3.58
CA SER A 616 -35.48 7.51 -3.13
C SER A 616 -34.76 8.42 -4.13
N PHE A 617 -34.38 7.88 -5.29
CA PHE A 617 -33.63 8.60 -6.33
C PHE A 617 -34.47 8.83 -7.58
N GLU A 618 -34.16 9.90 -8.32
CA GLU A 618 -34.76 10.26 -9.60
C GLU A 618 -33.72 10.89 -10.53
N GLU A 619 -33.95 10.80 -11.84
CA GLU A 619 -33.15 11.57 -12.80
C GLU A 619 -33.52 13.06 -12.72
N VAL A 620 -32.51 13.91 -12.56
CA VAL A 620 -32.67 15.36 -12.48
C VAL A 620 -31.77 16.10 -13.45
N GLU A 621 -32.28 17.22 -13.93
CA GLU A 621 -31.50 18.16 -14.74
C GLU A 621 -30.41 18.81 -13.88
N LEU A 622 -29.18 18.76 -14.40
CA LEU A 622 -28.05 19.45 -13.81
C LEU A 622 -28.14 20.93 -14.20
N LEU A 623 -28.29 21.81 -13.21
CA LEU A 623 -28.46 23.24 -13.44
C LEU A 623 -27.44 24.08 -12.66
N PRO A 624 -26.91 25.17 -13.25
CA PRO A 624 -26.12 26.13 -12.52
C PRO A 624 -27.00 27.02 -11.63
N LEU A 625 -26.50 27.37 -10.46
CA LEU A 625 -27.11 28.34 -9.55
C LEU A 625 -26.14 29.51 -9.35
N VAL A 626 -26.40 30.63 -10.02
CA VAL A 626 -25.53 31.81 -9.97
C VAL A 626 -25.78 32.60 -8.68
N LEU A 627 -24.72 32.92 -7.94
CA LEU A 627 -24.77 33.56 -6.62
C LEU A 627 -24.08 34.93 -6.62
N ARG A 628 -24.76 35.95 -6.06
CA ARG A 628 -24.17 37.26 -5.76
C ARG A 628 -23.51 37.28 -4.38
N ARG A 629 -22.31 37.85 -4.30
CA ARG A 629 -21.58 38.03 -3.03
C ARG A 629 -22.33 38.95 -2.06
N GLU A 630 -23.01 39.98 -2.58
CA GLU A 630 -23.73 40.97 -1.77
C GLU A 630 -25.00 40.41 -1.12
N LYS A 631 -25.61 39.36 -1.71
CA LYS A 631 -26.80 38.70 -1.18
C LYS A 631 -26.47 37.62 -0.14
N ILE A 632 -25.23 37.14 -0.10
CA ILE A 632 -24.76 36.10 0.83
C ILE A 632 -23.40 36.53 1.42
N PRO A 633 -23.40 37.50 2.37
CA PRO A 633 -22.17 38.16 2.86
C PRO A 633 -21.19 37.26 3.66
N VAL A 634 -21.51 35.99 3.88
CA VAL A 634 -20.62 34.99 4.55
C VAL A 634 -19.85 34.14 3.53
N LEU A 635 -19.98 34.44 2.23
CA LEU A 635 -19.02 33.97 1.23
C LEU A 635 -17.67 34.62 1.55
N ASN A 636 -16.85 33.94 2.35
CA ASN A 636 -15.47 34.34 2.61
C ASN A 636 -14.77 34.69 1.28
N ASP A 637 -13.80 35.61 1.31
CA ASP A 637 -13.02 35.99 0.12
C ASP A 637 -12.33 34.80 -0.57
N TRP A 638 -12.28 33.63 0.08
CA TRP A 638 -11.69 32.38 -0.38
C TRP A 638 -12.69 31.29 -0.81
N ALA A 639 -13.99 31.59 -0.90
CA ALA A 639 -14.98 30.62 -1.35
C ALA A 639 -14.70 30.13 -2.78
N ASP A 640 -14.75 28.82 -3.00
CA ASP A 640 -14.57 28.20 -4.32
C ASP A 640 -15.56 28.81 -5.32
N ILE A 641 -15.07 29.29 -6.47
CA ILE A 641 -15.87 29.99 -7.50
C ILE A 641 -17.02 29.16 -8.07
N SER A 642 -16.90 27.83 -7.97
CA SER A 642 -17.93 26.89 -8.34
C SER A 642 -17.86 25.67 -7.43
N ARG A 643 -19.02 25.25 -6.93
CA ARG A 643 -19.20 24.12 -6.02
C ARG A 643 -20.37 23.26 -6.49
N TYR A 644 -20.07 22.02 -6.87
CA TYR A 644 -21.09 21.00 -7.08
C TYR A 644 -21.67 20.53 -5.74
N SER A 645 -22.97 20.70 -5.56
CA SER A 645 -23.71 20.14 -4.44
C SER A 645 -24.18 18.73 -4.78
N ARG A 646 -23.42 17.75 -4.31
CA ARG A 646 -23.70 16.31 -4.50
C ARG A 646 -25.09 15.91 -3.99
N LEU A 647 -25.60 16.57 -2.95
CA LEU A 647 -26.94 16.27 -2.42
C LEU A 647 -28.08 16.71 -3.35
N THR A 648 -27.90 17.83 -4.06
CA THR A 648 -29.00 18.53 -4.73
C THR A 648 -28.92 18.48 -6.25
N ALA A 649 -27.80 18.02 -6.81
CA ALA A 649 -27.48 18.07 -8.23
C ALA A 649 -27.50 19.52 -8.79
N ARG A 650 -27.00 20.48 -8.01
CA ARG A 650 -26.82 21.88 -8.41
C ARG A 650 -25.35 22.25 -8.44
N ILE A 651 -24.96 23.08 -9.40
CA ILE A 651 -23.61 23.66 -9.45
C ILE A 651 -23.74 25.12 -9.06
N ALA A 652 -23.42 25.45 -7.80
CA ALA A 652 -23.38 26.84 -7.37
C ALA A 652 -22.18 27.53 -8.01
N VAL A 653 -22.39 28.68 -8.66
CA VAL A 653 -21.34 29.50 -9.29
C VAL A 653 -21.38 30.90 -8.71
N VAL A 654 -20.27 31.35 -8.12
CA VAL A 654 -20.21 32.62 -7.38
C VAL A 654 -19.64 33.72 -8.26
N ALA A 655 -20.21 34.93 -8.18
CA ALA A 655 -19.67 36.08 -8.86
C ALA A 655 -18.28 36.51 -8.40
N LEU A 656 -17.45 36.95 -9.35
CA LEU A 656 -16.09 37.40 -9.08
C LEU A 656 -16.14 38.74 -8.36
N GLY A 657 -15.49 38.84 -7.20
CA GLY A 657 -15.39 40.10 -6.45
C GLY A 657 -14.51 41.12 -7.19
N LYS A 658 -14.74 42.42 -6.95
CA LYS A 658 -13.89 43.49 -7.51
C LYS A 658 -12.45 43.31 -7.04
N GLY A 659 -11.50 43.26 -7.98
CA GLY A 659 -10.08 43.08 -7.70
C GLY A 659 -9.65 41.62 -7.45
N MET A 660 -10.54 40.64 -7.65
CA MET A 660 -10.23 39.21 -7.53
C MET A 660 -10.04 38.56 -8.91
N GLY A 661 -9.44 37.37 -8.97
CA GLY A 661 -9.46 36.52 -10.18
C GLY A 661 -8.10 36.16 -10.78
N GLY A 662 -7.02 36.84 -10.38
CA GLY A 662 -5.69 36.63 -10.94
C GLY A 662 -5.60 36.99 -12.43
N LYS A 663 -4.60 36.43 -13.13
CA LYS A 663 -4.32 36.66 -14.55
C LYS A 663 -5.27 35.89 -15.50
N TYR A 664 -5.84 34.77 -15.04
CA TYR A 664 -6.57 33.80 -15.89
C TYR A 664 -7.97 33.43 -15.35
N PRO A 665 -8.85 34.40 -15.04
CA PRO A 665 -10.14 34.13 -14.45
C PRO A 665 -11.10 33.34 -15.35
N LYS A 666 -11.12 33.57 -16.68
CA LYS A 666 -12.01 32.85 -17.61
C LYS A 666 -11.64 31.38 -17.70
N LEU A 667 -10.35 31.06 -17.83
CA LEU A 667 -9.84 29.70 -17.76
C LEU A 667 -10.22 29.01 -16.45
N ARG A 668 -10.12 29.73 -15.32
CA ARG A 668 -10.47 29.19 -14.00
C ARG A 668 -11.96 28.84 -13.91
N TYR A 669 -12.85 29.70 -14.38
CA TYR A 669 -14.29 29.44 -14.39
C TYR A 669 -14.64 28.30 -15.35
N PHE A 670 -14.15 28.35 -16.58
CA PHE A 670 -14.40 27.32 -17.59
C PHE A 670 -14.00 25.93 -17.09
N THR A 671 -12.74 25.77 -16.68
CA THR A 671 -12.22 24.47 -16.24
C THR A 671 -12.97 23.97 -15.00
N ARG A 672 -13.26 24.84 -14.01
CA ARG A 672 -13.94 24.42 -12.78
C ARG A 672 -15.40 24.01 -13.00
N ILE A 673 -16.14 24.74 -13.83
CA ILE A 673 -17.54 24.42 -14.15
C ILE A 673 -17.59 23.11 -14.95
N ALA A 674 -16.76 22.97 -15.98
CA ALA A 674 -16.68 21.74 -16.77
C ALA A 674 -16.32 20.51 -15.92
N LYS A 675 -15.35 20.63 -14.99
CA LYS A 675 -15.05 19.56 -14.03
C LYS A 675 -16.25 19.26 -13.12
N SER A 676 -16.99 20.27 -12.67
CA SER A 676 -18.17 20.08 -11.81
C SER A 676 -19.30 19.32 -12.53
N ILE A 677 -19.46 19.55 -13.84
CA ILE A 677 -20.39 18.77 -14.68
C ILE A 677 -19.98 17.29 -14.71
N ILE A 678 -18.70 17.02 -14.96
CA ILE A 678 -18.15 15.66 -14.99
C ILE A 678 -18.24 14.97 -13.62
N GLU A 679 -17.90 15.69 -12.55
CA GLU A 679 -18.07 15.22 -11.16
C GLU A 679 -19.51 14.76 -10.95
N ALA A 680 -20.50 15.55 -11.35
CA ALA A 680 -21.92 15.21 -11.17
C ALA A 680 -22.31 13.89 -11.84
N GLU A 681 -21.89 13.68 -13.08
CA GLU A 681 -22.18 12.44 -13.82
C GLU A 681 -21.43 11.23 -13.25
N HIS A 682 -20.19 11.42 -12.79
CA HIS A 682 -19.40 10.35 -12.18
C HIS A 682 -20.03 9.88 -10.86
N TYR A 683 -20.51 10.81 -10.03
CA TYR A 683 -21.27 10.45 -8.83
C TYR A 683 -22.63 9.83 -9.16
N SER A 684 -23.32 10.30 -10.22
CA SER A 684 -24.56 9.66 -10.72
C SER A 684 -24.37 8.18 -10.99
N LYS A 685 -23.32 7.82 -11.75
CA LYS A 685 -22.98 6.43 -12.06
C LYS A 685 -22.76 5.59 -10.81
N ILE A 686 -22.09 6.14 -9.81
CA ILE A 686 -21.86 5.47 -8.52
C ILE A 686 -23.18 5.23 -7.78
N TRP A 687 -24.08 6.23 -7.75
CA TRP A 687 -25.36 6.09 -7.06
C TRP A 687 -26.33 5.16 -7.79
N GLU A 688 -26.24 5.05 -9.11
CA GLU A 688 -26.95 4.03 -9.88
C GLU A 688 -26.52 2.62 -9.47
N ILE A 689 -25.23 2.41 -9.19
CA ILE A 689 -24.71 1.14 -8.66
C ILE A 689 -25.28 0.89 -7.26
N TYR A 690 -25.21 1.86 -6.35
CA TYR A 690 -25.74 1.72 -4.99
C TYR A 690 -27.24 1.43 -4.95
N ALA A 691 -28.02 2.09 -5.82
CA ALA A 691 -29.46 1.85 -5.93
C ALA A 691 -29.76 0.44 -6.45
N LYS A 692 -28.95 -0.09 -7.38
CA LYS A 692 -29.07 -1.47 -7.89
C LYS A 692 -28.72 -2.52 -6.84
N GLU A 693 -27.70 -2.30 -6.01
CA GLU A 693 -27.28 -3.21 -4.93
C GLU A 693 -28.29 -3.31 -3.77
N ARG A 694 -29.25 -2.38 -3.68
CA ARG A 694 -30.38 -2.30 -2.73
C ARG A 694 -30.06 -2.16 -1.24
N ARG A 695 -28.85 -2.46 -0.81
CA ARG A 695 -28.46 -2.49 0.60
C ARG A 695 -27.62 -1.31 1.03
N GLU A 696 -27.92 -0.87 2.25
CA GLU A 696 -27.26 0.25 2.94
C GLU A 696 -27.15 1.49 2.03
N VAL A 697 -28.12 1.70 1.13
CA VAL A 697 -28.06 2.73 0.09
C VAL A 697 -27.87 4.11 0.71
N GLY A 698 -28.54 4.39 1.83
CA GLY A 698 -28.34 5.63 2.58
C GLY A 698 -26.90 5.81 3.07
N GLN A 699 -26.30 4.78 3.67
CA GLN A 699 -24.91 4.82 4.12
C GLN A 699 -23.94 5.02 2.96
N LYS A 700 -24.07 4.23 1.89
CA LYS A 700 -23.19 4.33 0.70
C LYS A 700 -23.30 5.71 0.04
N PHE A 701 -24.52 6.22 -0.11
CA PHE A 701 -24.76 7.58 -0.62
C PHE A 701 -24.11 8.63 0.27
N VAL A 702 -24.38 8.61 1.57
CA VAL A 702 -23.80 9.56 2.54
C VAL A 702 -22.28 9.52 2.49
N ASN A 703 -21.67 8.33 2.55
CA ASN A 703 -20.23 8.13 2.46
C ASN A 703 -19.63 8.78 1.21
N SER A 704 -20.29 8.65 0.05
CA SER A 704 -19.83 9.26 -1.20
C SER A 704 -19.94 10.79 -1.26
N ILE A 705 -20.85 11.40 -0.48
CA ILE A 705 -21.04 12.86 -0.47
C ILE A 705 -20.27 13.56 0.66
N THR A 706 -19.95 12.83 1.73
CA THR A 706 -19.00 13.26 2.77
C THR A 706 -17.58 13.14 2.25
N LYS A 707 -16.77 14.20 2.36
CA LYS A 707 -15.40 14.19 1.83
C LYS A 707 -14.41 13.60 2.84
N HIS A 708 -13.77 12.49 2.49
CA HIS A 708 -12.67 11.91 3.28
C HIS A 708 -11.34 12.13 2.56
N TYR A 709 -10.63 13.20 2.91
CA TYR A 709 -9.38 13.53 2.24
C TYR A 709 -8.24 12.58 2.61
N GLY A 710 -7.68 11.89 1.61
CA GLY A 710 -6.45 11.11 1.73
C GLY A 710 -5.19 11.96 1.58
N ARG A 711 -4.26 11.86 2.54
CA ARG A 711 -2.92 12.46 2.41
C ARG A 711 -1.99 11.61 1.54
N GLU A 712 -2.26 10.32 1.47
CA GLU A 712 -1.45 9.35 0.73
C GLU A 712 -1.43 9.61 -0.77
N ILE A 713 -0.28 9.33 -1.38
CA ILE A 713 0.01 9.74 -2.75
C ILE A 713 -0.81 8.95 -3.79
N PHE A 714 -1.14 7.69 -3.48
CA PHE A 714 -2.03 6.83 -4.26
C PHE A 714 -3.38 6.62 -3.56
N SER A 715 -3.83 7.59 -2.75
CA SER A 715 -5.16 7.49 -2.13
C SER A 715 -6.26 7.38 -3.17
N ALA A 716 -7.29 6.60 -2.86
CA ALA A 716 -8.45 6.44 -3.74
C ALA A 716 -9.10 7.78 -4.11
N HIS A 717 -9.11 8.75 -3.18
CA HIS A 717 -9.55 10.12 -3.45
C HIS A 717 -8.77 10.76 -4.61
N ARG A 718 -7.44 10.70 -4.61
CA ARG A 718 -6.61 11.34 -5.65
C ARG A 718 -6.76 10.66 -7.01
N VAL A 719 -6.86 9.33 -7.02
CA VAL A 719 -7.13 8.57 -8.25
C VAL A 719 -8.50 8.94 -8.83
N PHE A 720 -9.52 9.06 -7.98
CA PHE A 720 -10.86 9.52 -8.38
C PHE A 720 -10.86 10.96 -8.89
N GLU A 721 -10.15 11.88 -8.22
CA GLU A 721 -9.99 13.26 -8.67
C GLU A 721 -9.27 13.36 -10.03
N ASN A 722 -8.25 12.52 -10.25
CA ASN A 722 -7.56 12.43 -11.53
C ASN A 722 -8.48 11.87 -12.63
N TRP A 723 -9.36 10.93 -12.32
CA TRP A 723 -10.34 10.41 -13.28
C TRP A 723 -11.25 11.51 -13.85
N HIS A 724 -11.70 12.46 -13.03
CA HIS A 724 -12.44 13.63 -13.52
C HIS A 724 -11.62 14.50 -14.47
N GLN A 725 -10.32 14.67 -14.21
CA GLN A 725 -9.43 15.46 -15.07
C GLN A 725 -9.17 14.75 -16.42
N ARG A 726 -9.01 13.43 -16.42
CA ARG A 726 -8.86 12.62 -17.65
C ARG A 726 -10.10 12.73 -18.54
N GLU A 727 -11.29 12.61 -17.95
CA GLU A 727 -12.56 12.78 -18.66
C GLU A 727 -12.72 14.21 -19.20
N PHE A 728 -12.32 15.23 -18.43
CA PHE A 728 -12.33 16.62 -18.88
C PHE A 728 -11.49 16.82 -20.15
N VAL A 729 -10.28 16.25 -20.19
CA VAL A 729 -9.41 16.30 -21.36
C VAL A 729 -10.01 15.58 -22.56
N ALA A 730 -10.65 14.43 -22.35
CA ALA A 730 -11.33 13.70 -23.42
C ALA A 730 -12.45 14.54 -24.06
N ARG A 731 -13.31 15.17 -23.24
CA ARG A 731 -14.38 16.06 -23.72
C ARG A 731 -13.85 17.37 -24.31
N LEU A 732 -12.77 17.91 -23.78
CA LEU A 732 -12.12 19.09 -24.34
C LEU A 732 -11.65 18.85 -25.78
N LYS A 733 -11.08 17.67 -26.07
CA LYS A 733 -10.68 17.26 -27.43
C LYS A 733 -11.89 17.07 -28.36
N GLU A 734 -13.01 16.59 -27.85
CA GLU A 734 -14.26 16.53 -28.62
C GLU A 734 -14.80 17.92 -28.92
N PHE A 735 -14.84 18.80 -27.92
CA PHE A 735 -15.25 20.18 -28.10
C PHE A 735 -14.37 20.92 -29.13
N ALA A 736 -13.06 20.73 -29.07
CA ALA A 736 -12.13 21.29 -30.06
C ALA A 736 -12.45 20.81 -31.49
N ARG A 737 -12.75 19.51 -31.67
CA ARG A 737 -13.18 18.96 -32.98
C ARG A 737 -14.48 19.59 -33.48
N ASN A 738 -15.44 19.83 -32.59
CA ASN A 738 -16.71 20.48 -32.96
C ASN A 738 -16.48 21.91 -33.45
N LEU A 739 -15.66 22.70 -32.74
CA LEU A 739 -15.28 24.06 -33.16
C LEU A 739 -14.56 24.07 -34.51
N GLU A 740 -13.69 23.09 -34.75
CA GLU A 740 -13.02 22.95 -36.05
C GLU A 740 -14.03 22.70 -37.18
N GLY A 741 -15.02 21.83 -36.94
CA GLY A 741 -16.13 21.57 -37.87
C GLY A 741 -17.01 22.78 -38.14
N GLU A 742 -17.15 23.69 -37.17
CA GLU A 742 -17.82 24.98 -37.30
C GLU A 742 -16.98 26.06 -38.02
N GLY A 743 -15.75 25.74 -38.43
CA GLY A 743 -14.84 26.67 -39.10
C GLY A 743 -14.01 27.54 -38.16
N ARG A 744 -14.10 27.35 -36.84
CA ARG A 744 -13.33 28.08 -35.81
C ARG A 744 -11.98 27.43 -35.54
N LYS A 745 -11.18 27.28 -36.61
CA LYS A 745 -9.93 26.51 -36.61
C LYS A 745 -8.91 27.00 -35.57
N ARG A 746 -8.80 28.31 -35.38
CA ARG A 746 -7.83 28.89 -34.43
C ARG A 746 -8.18 28.52 -33.00
N GLU A 747 -9.44 28.68 -32.59
CA GLU A 747 -9.89 28.29 -31.26
C GLU A 747 -9.73 26.78 -31.02
N ALA A 748 -10.09 25.97 -32.00
CA ALA A 748 -9.90 24.52 -31.94
C ALA A 748 -8.43 24.14 -31.73
N GLU A 749 -7.50 24.72 -32.49
CA GLU A 749 -6.05 24.48 -32.37
C GLU A 749 -5.55 24.76 -30.94
N TYR A 750 -5.95 25.89 -30.36
CA TYR A 750 -5.57 26.25 -28.99
C TYR A 750 -6.17 25.28 -27.96
N LEU A 751 -7.41 24.82 -28.12
CA LEU A 751 -8.00 23.83 -27.21
C LEU A 751 -7.35 22.45 -27.33
N PHE A 752 -6.93 22.03 -28.54
CA PHE A 752 -6.12 20.81 -28.70
C PHE A 752 -4.78 20.92 -27.97
N LYS A 753 -4.06 22.03 -28.17
CA LYS A 753 -2.81 22.31 -27.46
C LYS A 753 -3.01 22.41 -25.93
N MET A 754 -4.13 22.95 -25.47
CA MET A 754 -4.51 22.93 -24.04
C MET A 754 -4.70 21.50 -23.53
N ALA A 755 -5.35 20.64 -24.30
CA ALA A 755 -5.60 19.25 -23.95
C ALA A 755 -4.31 18.40 -23.96
N GLU A 756 -3.37 18.69 -24.85
CA GLU A 756 -2.06 18.02 -24.93
C GLU A 756 -1.12 18.36 -23.77
N GLY A 757 -1.18 19.61 -23.27
CA GLY A 757 -0.39 20.03 -22.11
C GLY A 757 -0.93 19.55 -20.76
N TYR A 758 -2.12 18.94 -20.72
CA TYR A 758 -2.78 18.59 -19.46
C TYR A 758 -2.14 17.37 -18.80
N GLY A 759 -1.84 17.47 -17.50
CA GLY A 759 -1.09 16.45 -16.75
C GLY A 759 0.41 16.42 -17.05
N LEU A 760 0.88 17.23 -18.00
CA LEU A 760 2.27 17.26 -18.45
C LEU A 760 3.08 18.32 -17.66
N GLY A 761 4.32 17.97 -17.33
CA GLY A 761 5.27 18.88 -16.71
C GLY A 761 6.66 18.26 -16.62
N LEU A 762 7.67 19.11 -16.47
CA LEU A 762 9.06 18.68 -16.37
C LEU A 762 9.86 19.69 -15.54
N THR A 763 10.83 19.20 -14.77
CA THR A 763 11.84 20.04 -14.12
C THR A 763 12.92 20.42 -15.13
N LEU A 764 13.11 21.73 -15.33
CA LEU A 764 14.12 22.29 -16.22
C LEU A 764 15.51 22.30 -15.56
N GLU A 765 16.55 22.69 -16.31
CA GLU A 765 17.94 22.67 -15.86
C GLU A 765 18.22 23.59 -14.65
N ASP A 766 17.43 24.66 -14.51
CA ASP A 766 17.55 25.59 -13.37
C ASP A 766 16.78 25.14 -12.12
N GLY A 767 16.13 23.97 -12.17
CA GLY A 767 15.33 23.41 -11.08
C GLY A 767 13.86 23.83 -11.07
N THR A 768 13.44 24.68 -12.01
CA THR A 768 12.03 25.08 -12.14
C THR A 768 11.19 23.91 -12.66
N PHE A 769 10.19 23.46 -11.90
CA PHE A 769 9.17 22.55 -12.45
C PHE A 769 8.16 23.36 -13.25
N LEU A 770 8.10 23.11 -14.56
CA LEU A 770 7.18 23.82 -15.46
C LEU A 770 5.96 22.94 -15.78
N PRO A 771 4.79 23.20 -15.17
CA PRO A 771 3.55 22.53 -15.55
C PRO A 771 2.97 23.12 -16.83
N CYS A 772 2.35 22.27 -17.65
CA CYS A 772 1.69 22.66 -18.89
C CYS A 772 0.16 22.71 -18.77
N SER A 773 -0.44 22.27 -17.66
CA SER A 773 -1.90 22.28 -17.52
C SER A 773 -2.45 23.69 -17.27
N ALA A 774 -3.38 24.12 -18.11
CA ALA A 774 -4.06 25.41 -17.92
C ALA A 774 -4.82 25.51 -16.58
N TRP A 775 -5.33 24.39 -16.05
CA TRP A 775 -5.94 24.34 -14.71
C TRP A 775 -4.96 24.77 -13.62
N THR A 776 -3.72 24.27 -13.67
CA THR A 776 -2.68 24.53 -12.67
C THR A 776 -2.35 26.01 -12.64
N TRP A 777 -2.08 26.62 -13.79
CA TRP A 777 -1.83 28.07 -13.92
C TRP A 777 -3.01 28.93 -13.48
N ALA A 778 -4.22 28.62 -13.95
CA ALA A 778 -5.41 29.39 -13.61
C ALA A 778 -5.74 29.28 -12.11
N SER A 779 -5.59 28.09 -11.51
CA SER A 779 -5.80 27.89 -10.07
C SER A 779 -4.73 28.56 -9.21
N PHE A 780 -3.47 28.52 -9.62
CA PHE A 780 -2.37 29.16 -8.89
C PHE A 780 -2.53 30.69 -8.90
N SER A 781 -2.78 31.27 -10.08
CA SER A 781 -2.98 32.71 -10.23
C SER A 781 -4.23 33.20 -9.49
N PHE A 782 -5.32 32.43 -9.51
CA PHE A 782 -6.55 32.79 -8.77
C PHE A 782 -6.33 32.87 -7.26
N LYS A 783 -5.41 32.07 -6.71
CA LYS A 783 -5.04 32.10 -5.27
C LYS A 783 -4.03 33.20 -4.92
N GLY A 784 -3.72 34.10 -5.87
CA GLY A 784 -2.75 35.18 -5.70
C GLY A 784 -1.30 34.79 -6.01
N GLY A 785 -1.08 33.62 -6.63
CA GLY A 785 0.24 33.21 -7.08
C GLY A 785 0.74 34.04 -8.27
N GLU A 786 2.02 34.39 -8.26
CA GLU A 786 2.73 35.07 -9.34
C GLU A 786 3.87 34.20 -9.86
N GLY A 787 4.17 34.29 -11.16
CA GLY A 787 5.21 33.47 -11.79
C GLY A 787 4.77 32.02 -12.04
N VAL A 788 5.74 31.10 -12.01
CA VAL A 788 5.53 29.67 -12.27
C VAL A 788 4.81 29.01 -11.09
N PRO A 789 3.82 28.13 -11.33
CA PRO A 789 3.12 27.44 -10.25
C PRO A 789 4.05 26.61 -9.36
N THR A 790 3.95 26.81 -8.05
CA THR A 790 4.77 26.12 -7.03
C THR A 790 4.38 24.64 -6.87
N PRO A 791 5.24 23.77 -6.33
CA PRO A 791 4.95 22.34 -6.12
C PRO A 791 3.64 22.02 -5.40
N LEU A 792 3.21 22.87 -4.46
CA LEU A 792 1.95 22.70 -3.73
C LEU A 792 0.69 22.87 -4.60
N SER A 793 0.83 23.48 -5.79
CA SER A 793 -0.27 23.72 -6.73
C SER A 793 -0.37 22.68 -7.86
N LEU A 794 0.56 21.72 -7.93
CA LEU A 794 0.73 20.76 -9.03
C LEU A 794 -0.09 19.48 -8.86
N HIS A 795 -1.29 19.56 -8.28
CA HIS A 795 -2.11 18.36 -8.06
C HIS A 795 -2.51 17.68 -9.38
N VAL A 796 -2.68 18.43 -10.47
CA VAL A 796 -3.01 17.86 -11.78
C VAL A 796 -1.86 16.99 -12.28
N GLU A 797 -0.66 17.56 -12.42
CA GLU A 797 0.52 16.86 -12.92
C GLU A 797 0.91 15.69 -12.01
N ARG A 798 0.92 15.91 -10.69
CA ARG A 798 1.26 14.90 -9.69
C ARG A 798 0.29 13.73 -9.75
N ASP A 799 -1.02 13.98 -9.62
CA ASP A 799 -1.99 12.90 -9.51
C ASP A 799 -2.14 12.17 -10.85
N TRP A 800 -1.87 12.83 -11.98
CA TRP A 800 -1.83 12.20 -13.30
C TRP A 800 -0.66 11.23 -13.45
N PHE A 801 0.56 11.69 -13.16
CA PHE A 801 1.75 10.84 -13.24
C PHE A 801 1.66 9.67 -12.25
N ASN A 802 1.18 9.92 -11.03
CA ASN A 802 1.05 8.88 -10.01
C ASN A 802 0.00 7.83 -10.39
N HIS A 803 -1.11 8.24 -10.96
CA HIS A 803 -2.12 7.31 -11.44
C HIS A 803 -1.55 6.44 -12.58
N ASP A 804 -0.85 7.02 -13.57
CA ASP A 804 -0.14 6.26 -14.61
C ASP A 804 0.89 5.28 -14.00
N LEU A 805 1.63 5.71 -12.98
CA LEU A 805 2.62 4.86 -12.30
C LEU A 805 1.95 3.67 -11.62
N LEU A 806 0.82 3.89 -10.93
CA LEU A 806 0.05 2.82 -10.31
C LEU A 806 -0.50 1.83 -11.34
N GLU A 807 -1.07 2.32 -12.45
CA GLU A 807 -1.56 1.50 -13.55
C GLU A 807 -0.45 0.63 -14.15
N GLU A 808 0.73 1.19 -14.43
CA GLU A 808 1.86 0.45 -15.00
C GLU A 808 2.46 -0.55 -13.99
N ILE A 809 2.54 -0.22 -12.71
CA ILE A 809 2.93 -1.17 -11.65
C ILE A 809 1.95 -2.35 -11.61
N TYR A 810 0.65 -2.06 -11.54
CA TYR A 810 -0.41 -3.07 -11.43
C TYR A 810 -0.41 -4.01 -12.65
N LYS A 811 -0.25 -3.43 -13.85
CA LYS A 811 -0.14 -4.16 -15.12
C LYS A 811 1.14 -5.01 -15.21
N GLU A 812 2.29 -4.48 -14.82
CA GLU A 812 3.56 -5.23 -14.84
C GLU A 812 3.58 -6.34 -13.79
N LEU A 813 2.74 -6.27 -12.75
CA LEU A 813 2.50 -7.37 -11.82
C LEU A 813 1.56 -8.45 -12.38
N GLY A 814 0.88 -8.17 -13.50
CA GLY A 814 -0.01 -9.10 -14.21
C GLY A 814 -1.50 -8.95 -13.89
N TYR A 815 -1.90 -7.84 -13.25
CA TYR A 815 -3.29 -7.53 -12.96
C TYR A 815 -3.93 -6.63 -14.03
N ASP A 816 -5.25 -6.48 -13.97
CA ASP A 816 -6.02 -5.62 -14.87
C ASP A 816 -6.20 -4.21 -14.28
N PRO A 817 -5.64 -3.14 -14.88
CA PRO A 817 -5.80 -1.77 -14.38
C PRO A 817 -7.25 -1.30 -14.20
N GLU A 818 -8.22 -1.88 -14.92
CA GLU A 818 -9.63 -1.53 -14.74
C GLU A 818 -10.15 -1.82 -13.31
N GLU A 819 -9.52 -2.75 -12.59
CA GLU A 819 -9.85 -3.08 -11.20
C GLU A 819 -9.55 -1.93 -10.23
N ILE A 820 -8.61 -1.03 -10.56
CA ILE A 820 -8.24 0.10 -9.71
C ILE A 820 -9.47 0.98 -9.42
N MET A 821 -10.24 1.30 -10.47
CA MET A 821 -11.43 2.13 -10.32
C MET A 821 -12.57 1.41 -9.58
N ASN A 822 -12.69 0.10 -9.75
CA ASN A 822 -13.64 -0.70 -8.97
C ASN A 822 -13.32 -0.63 -7.48
N GLN A 823 -12.03 -0.73 -7.13
CA GLN A 823 -11.57 -0.60 -5.74
C GLN A 823 -11.83 0.81 -5.20
N VAL A 824 -11.59 1.85 -6.01
CA VAL A 824 -11.91 3.24 -5.66
C VAL A 824 -13.40 3.40 -5.35
N PHE A 825 -14.30 2.90 -6.20
CA PHE A 825 -15.75 3.00 -5.98
C PHE A 825 -16.18 2.26 -4.70
N GLN A 826 -15.61 1.10 -4.42
CA GLN A 826 -15.85 0.37 -3.18
C GLN A 826 -15.38 1.17 -1.96
N LEU A 827 -14.19 1.76 -2.00
CA LEU A 827 -13.66 2.55 -0.88
C LEU A 827 -14.50 3.81 -0.63
N ILE A 828 -14.95 4.48 -1.68
CA ILE A 828 -15.90 5.59 -1.58
C ILE A 828 -17.19 5.14 -0.90
N SER A 829 -17.73 3.96 -1.27
CA SER A 829 -18.95 3.42 -0.66
C SER A 829 -18.81 3.15 0.85
N LEU A 830 -17.58 2.89 1.31
CA LEU A 830 -17.25 2.61 2.70
C LEU A 830 -16.78 3.85 3.49
N GLY A 831 -16.68 5.02 2.85
CA GLY A 831 -16.12 6.23 3.46
C GLY A 831 -14.61 6.13 3.72
N ARG A 832 -13.92 5.31 2.93
CA ARG A 832 -12.50 4.97 3.07
C ARG A 832 -11.65 5.46 1.91
N GLU A 833 -12.09 6.50 1.19
CA GLU A 833 -11.33 7.01 0.04
C GLU A 833 -9.96 7.62 0.41
N TYR A 834 -9.68 7.78 1.72
CA TYR A 834 -8.38 8.20 2.23
C TYR A 834 -7.30 7.12 2.18
N GLN A 835 -7.68 5.84 2.01
CA GLN A 835 -6.75 4.72 2.04
C GLN A 835 -5.85 4.68 0.80
N ASP A 836 -4.60 4.26 0.98
CA ASP A 836 -3.63 4.08 -0.10
C ASP A 836 -3.96 2.82 -0.91
N LEU A 837 -4.16 2.98 -2.22
CA LEU A 837 -4.47 1.88 -3.11
C LEU A 837 -3.29 0.91 -3.28
N LEU A 838 -2.05 1.33 -3.08
CA LEU A 838 -0.89 0.44 -3.13
C LEU A 838 -0.95 -0.61 -2.01
N ASP A 839 -1.37 -0.23 -0.80
CA ASP A 839 -1.57 -1.16 0.31
C ASP A 839 -2.74 -2.11 0.02
N ILE A 840 -3.86 -1.57 -0.45
CA ILE A 840 -5.08 -2.35 -0.69
C ILE A 840 -4.91 -3.33 -1.85
N LEU A 841 -4.37 -2.87 -2.97
CA LEU A 841 -4.26 -3.66 -4.19
C LEU A 841 -3.08 -4.65 -4.13
N LEU A 842 -1.98 -4.28 -3.47
CA LEU A 842 -0.74 -5.06 -3.51
C LEU A 842 -0.30 -5.62 -2.15
N GLY A 843 -1.00 -5.28 -1.05
CA GLY A 843 -0.60 -5.67 0.31
C GLY A 843 0.71 -5.03 0.76
N ILE A 844 1.13 -3.95 0.11
CA ILE A 844 2.38 -3.26 0.41
C ILE A 844 2.07 -2.10 1.35
N LYS A 845 2.38 -2.27 2.62
CA LYS A 845 2.52 -1.12 3.51
C LYS A 845 3.85 -0.46 3.22
N PRO A 846 3.88 0.75 2.62
CA PRO A 846 5.13 1.49 2.54
C PRO A 846 5.70 1.61 3.97
N PRO A 847 7.01 1.45 4.16
CA PRO A 847 7.61 1.59 5.48
C PRO A 847 7.22 2.96 6.03
N LYS A 848 6.81 2.99 7.31
CA LYS A 848 6.44 4.23 8.02
C LYS A 848 7.69 5.13 8.15
N GLU A 849 7.92 5.90 7.10
CA GLU A 849 8.74 7.12 7.01
C GLU A 849 10.22 6.99 7.47
N GLU A 850 11.09 6.61 6.52
CA GLU A 850 12.56 6.75 6.60
C GLU A 850 13.09 7.77 5.57
N VAL A 851 12.32 8.80 5.21
CA VAL A 851 12.76 9.87 4.31
C VAL A 851 12.63 11.22 4.99
N VAL A 852 13.72 11.98 5.04
CA VAL A 852 13.70 13.34 5.57
C VAL A 852 13.09 14.26 4.52
N VAL A 853 11.88 14.77 4.79
CA VAL A 853 11.24 15.78 3.93
C VAL A 853 12.03 17.08 4.06
N GLN A 854 12.66 17.50 2.96
CA GLN A 854 13.46 18.72 2.93
C GLN A 854 12.58 19.95 2.65
N GLU A 855 12.95 21.12 3.19
CA GLU A 855 12.31 22.40 2.85
C GLU A 855 12.55 22.71 1.35
N LEU A 856 11.47 22.89 0.59
CA LEU A 856 11.52 23.28 -0.82
C LEU A 856 11.78 24.79 -0.91
N GLU A 857 13.04 25.16 -1.13
CA GLU A 857 13.45 26.55 -1.25
C GLU A 857 14.20 26.82 -2.56
N GLU A 858 14.01 28.02 -3.09
CA GLU A 858 14.82 28.53 -4.19
C GLU A 858 16.22 28.87 -3.67
N TRP A 859 17.11 27.90 -3.78
CA TRP A 859 18.50 28.05 -3.38
C TRP A 859 19.28 28.88 -4.41
N PRO A 860 20.12 29.85 -3.98
CA PRO A 860 21.03 30.53 -4.88
C PRO A 860 22.11 29.56 -5.39
N PRO A 861 22.66 29.78 -6.60
CA PRO A 861 23.76 28.96 -7.10
C PRO A 861 25.02 29.11 -6.25
N ALA A 862 25.75 28.00 -6.10
CA ALA A 862 27.08 27.97 -5.49
C ALA A 862 28.15 28.42 -6.50
N GLY A 863 29.24 28.99 -6.01
CA GLY A 863 30.44 29.27 -6.79
C GLY A 863 31.07 28.00 -7.37
N LYS A 864 31.83 28.15 -8.46
CA LYS A 864 32.58 27.05 -9.06
C LYS A 864 33.92 26.85 -8.36
N LEU A 865 34.39 25.61 -8.31
CA LEU A 865 35.76 25.31 -7.91
C LEU A 865 36.74 25.73 -9.01
N GLU A 866 37.89 26.26 -8.61
CA GLU A 866 38.99 26.63 -9.49
C GLU A 866 39.94 25.43 -9.66
N ARG A 867 40.19 25.01 -10.90
CA ARG A 867 41.10 23.90 -11.20
C ARG A 867 42.54 24.31 -10.95
N TYR A 868 43.34 23.42 -10.39
CA TYR A 868 44.77 23.64 -10.26
C TYR A 868 45.47 23.58 -11.63
N GLU A 869 46.32 24.56 -11.92
CA GLU A 869 46.96 24.72 -13.23
C GLU A 869 47.84 23.53 -13.64
N LYS A 870 48.39 22.79 -12.67
CA LYS A 870 49.27 21.63 -12.93
C LYS A 870 48.51 20.30 -12.97
N ASN A 871 47.19 20.31 -13.11
CA ASN A 871 46.42 19.08 -13.27
C ASN A 871 46.79 18.32 -14.56
N PRO A 872 46.76 16.98 -14.56
CA PRO A 872 46.56 16.10 -13.40
C PRO A 872 47.78 16.03 -12.48
N ILE A 873 47.54 15.94 -11.17
CA ILE A 873 48.61 15.84 -10.15
C ILE A 873 49.13 14.42 -9.95
N LEU A 874 48.32 13.39 -10.26
CA LEU A 874 48.76 12.00 -10.32
C LEU A 874 48.24 11.33 -11.59
N SER A 875 49.16 10.67 -12.29
CA SER A 875 48.88 9.79 -13.43
C SER A 875 49.39 8.37 -13.16
N PRO A 876 48.88 7.35 -13.88
CA PRO A 876 49.35 5.97 -13.77
C PRO A 876 50.85 5.84 -14.07
N ILE A 877 51.57 5.05 -13.26
CA ILE A 877 52.99 4.73 -13.48
C ILE A 877 53.08 3.33 -14.07
N LYS A 878 53.51 3.20 -15.32
CA LYS A 878 53.46 1.94 -16.07
C LYS A 878 54.35 0.85 -15.46
N GLU A 879 55.43 1.24 -14.80
CA GLU A 879 56.39 0.36 -14.14
C GLU A 879 55.84 -0.24 -12.83
N HIS A 880 54.84 0.39 -12.22
CA HIS A 880 54.20 -0.11 -11.00
C HIS A 880 53.02 -1.01 -11.36
N TRP A 881 53.21 -2.32 -11.28
CA TRP A 881 52.22 -3.33 -11.72
C TRP A 881 50.78 -3.09 -11.20
N TRP A 882 50.65 -2.61 -9.96
CA TRP A 882 49.40 -2.44 -9.22
C TRP A 882 48.65 -1.11 -9.50
N GLU A 883 49.30 -0.13 -10.14
CA GLU A 883 48.70 1.18 -10.49
C GLU A 883 48.92 1.58 -11.95
N SER A 884 49.37 0.61 -12.76
CA SER A 884 49.82 0.82 -14.14
C SER A 884 48.69 1.15 -15.12
N LYS A 885 47.43 0.80 -14.82
CA LYS A 885 46.28 1.14 -15.67
C LYS A 885 45.71 2.50 -15.29
N TYR A 886 45.26 2.65 -14.05
CA TYR A 886 44.52 3.83 -13.60
C TYR A 886 44.86 4.21 -12.15
N VAL A 887 44.80 5.51 -11.87
CA VAL A 887 44.88 6.08 -10.52
C VAL A 887 43.69 7.02 -10.37
N LEU A 888 42.86 6.77 -9.37
CA LEU A 888 41.55 7.40 -9.28
C LEU A 888 41.16 7.62 -7.82
N ASN A 889 40.15 8.47 -7.61
CA ASN A 889 39.34 8.57 -6.40
C ASN A 889 40.15 8.50 -5.09
N ALA A 890 40.71 9.63 -4.66
CA ALA A 890 41.56 9.71 -3.48
C ALA A 890 40.84 10.26 -2.25
N ALA A 891 40.97 9.56 -1.12
CA ALA A 891 40.77 10.14 0.19
C ALA A 891 41.88 11.17 0.44
N ALA A 892 41.56 12.23 1.18
CA ALA A 892 42.53 13.24 1.57
C ALA A 892 42.46 13.48 3.07
N LEU A 893 43.60 13.43 3.75
CA LEU A 893 43.72 13.69 5.18
C LEU A 893 44.81 14.72 5.43
N ARG A 894 44.47 15.83 6.09
CA ARG A 894 45.47 16.80 6.55
C ARG A 894 45.93 16.41 7.95
N ILE A 895 47.24 16.33 8.13
CA ILE A 895 47.87 16.22 9.45
C ILE A 895 48.96 17.29 9.47
N LYS A 896 48.72 18.37 10.22
CA LYS A 896 49.60 19.54 10.26
C LYS A 896 49.79 20.16 8.85
N ASP A 897 51.03 20.36 8.45
CA ASP A 897 51.43 21.00 7.20
C ASP A 897 51.27 20.12 5.95
N LYS A 898 51.00 18.82 6.12
CA LYS A 898 50.94 17.85 5.01
C LYS A 898 49.55 17.33 4.74
N VAL A 899 49.30 16.99 3.47
CA VAL A 899 48.11 16.27 3.05
C VAL A 899 48.50 14.89 2.53
N TYR A 900 47.82 13.87 3.05
CA TYR A 900 48.01 12.47 2.71
C TYR A 900 46.87 12.03 1.80
N LEU A 901 47.22 11.65 0.57
CA LEU A 901 46.29 11.18 -0.45
C LEU A 901 46.30 9.65 -0.47
N LEU A 902 45.24 9.04 0.04
CA LEU A 902 45.01 7.60 -0.04
C LEU A 902 44.20 7.34 -1.30
N TYR A 903 44.88 6.97 -2.39
CA TYR A 903 44.26 6.88 -3.71
C TYR A 903 43.95 5.46 -4.15
N ARG A 904 42.83 5.27 -4.83
CA ARG A 904 42.54 4.01 -5.51
C ARG A 904 43.45 3.87 -6.72
N ALA A 905 44.05 2.70 -6.86
CA ALA A 905 44.89 2.32 -7.98
C ALA A 905 44.38 1.02 -8.60
N PHE A 906 44.48 0.91 -9.91
CA PHE A 906 44.08 -0.28 -10.66
C PHE A 906 45.24 -0.75 -11.54
N GLY A 907 45.61 -2.02 -11.37
CA GLY A 907 46.73 -2.65 -12.06
C GLY A 907 46.32 -3.46 -13.29
N GLN A 908 47.30 -4.02 -13.99
CA GLN A 908 47.06 -4.94 -15.11
C GLN A 908 46.33 -6.22 -14.67
N ASP A 909 46.47 -6.58 -13.39
CA ASP A 909 45.82 -7.72 -12.75
C ASP A 909 44.33 -7.51 -12.44
N GLU A 910 43.80 -6.32 -12.77
CA GLU A 910 42.39 -5.97 -12.62
C GLU A 910 41.87 -5.99 -11.18
N VAL A 911 42.73 -5.59 -10.24
CA VAL A 911 42.40 -5.50 -8.81
C VAL A 911 42.67 -4.08 -8.29
N SER A 912 41.66 -3.49 -7.66
CA SER A 912 41.79 -2.18 -6.99
C SER A 912 42.54 -2.28 -5.65
N ARG A 913 43.48 -1.36 -5.41
CA ARG A 913 44.27 -1.25 -4.16
C ARG A 913 44.39 0.21 -3.73
N ILE A 914 44.81 0.45 -2.49
CA ILE A 914 45.02 1.82 -1.99
C ILE A 914 46.52 2.15 -1.94
N GLY A 915 46.90 3.20 -2.67
CA GLY A 915 48.23 3.81 -2.64
C GLY A 915 48.31 5.01 -1.71
N LEU A 916 49.53 5.54 -1.50
CA LEU A 916 49.75 6.75 -0.71
C LEU A 916 50.65 7.74 -1.45
N ALA A 917 50.17 8.97 -1.58
CA ALA A 917 50.96 10.14 -1.95
C ALA A 917 50.90 11.20 -0.85
N ILE A 918 51.99 11.93 -0.64
CA ILE A 918 52.13 12.98 0.37
C ILE A 918 52.34 14.29 -0.36
N THR A 919 51.59 15.32 -0.01
CA THR A 919 51.63 16.65 -0.64
C THR A 919 51.77 17.75 0.40
N ASP A 920 52.18 18.95 -0.05
CA ASP A 920 52.08 20.21 0.71
C ASP A 920 50.68 20.86 0.60
N GLY A 921 49.71 20.15 0.02
CA GLY A 921 48.43 20.67 -0.44
C GLY A 921 48.34 20.76 -1.97
N TYR A 922 49.43 21.13 -2.66
CA TYR A 922 49.41 21.38 -4.11
C TYR A 922 50.41 20.50 -4.87
N ASN A 923 51.67 20.41 -4.41
CA ASN A 923 52.72 19.63 -5.03
C ASN A 923 52.89 18.27 -4.35
N VAL A 924 53.07 17.22 -5.14
CA VAL A 924 53.38 15.88 -4.63
C VAL A 924 54.84 15.86 -4.15
N LEU A 925 55.04 15.70 -2.84
CA LEU A 925 56.35 15.60 -2.20
C LEU A 925 56.90 14.17 -2.27
N GLU A 926 56.01 13.18 -2.14
CA GLU A 926 56.37 11.76 -2.15
C GLU A 926 55.20 10.91 -2.65
N ARG A 927 55.51 9.81 -3.36
CA ARG A 927 54.54 8.78 -3.73
C ARG A 927 55.18 7.41 -3.51
N LEU A 928 54.51 6.54 -2.76
CA LEU A 928 55.06 5.23 -2.40
C LEU A 928 55.06 4.26 -3.59
N LYS A 929 56.07 3.39 -3.66
CA LYS A 929 56.23 2.37 -4.73
C LYS A 929 55.28 1.18 -4.59
N HIS A 930 54.78 0.95 -3.38
CA HIS A 930 53.92 -0.19 -3.03
C HIS A 930 52.61 0.31 -2.43
N PRO A 931 51.50 -0.44 -2.61
CA PRO A 931 50.22 -0.09 -1.99
C PRO A 931 50.31 -0.18 -0.47
N ILE A 932 49.53 0.65 0.22
CA ILE A 932 49.43 0.66 1.68
C ILE A 932 48.26 -0.19 2.21
N PHE A 933 47.34 -0.59 1.33
CA PHE A 933 46.21 -1.46 1.66
C PHE A 933 45.84 -2.32 0.44
N VAL A 934 45.73 -3.63 0.64
CA VAL A 934 45.49 -4.64 -0.41
C VAL A 934 44.39 -5.61 0.00
N PRO A 935 43.68 -6.26 -0.93
CA PRO A 935 42.68 -7.28 -0.61
C PRO A 935 43.20 -8.45 0.24
N GLU A 936 42.44 -8.85 1.25
CA GLU A 936 42.69 -10.05 2.09
C GLU A 936 41.43 -10.89 2.35
N THR A 937 40.23 -10.30 2.23
CA THR A 937 38.98 -11.03 2.48
C THR A 937 38.29 -11.48 1.20
N LYS A 938 37.28 -12.36 1.31
CA LYS A 938 36.51 -12.85 0.15
C LYS A 938 35.73 -11.73 -0.52
N GLU A 939 35.29 -10.76 0.26
CA GLU A 939 34.53 -9.59 -0.16
C GLU A 939 35.39 -8.58 -0.94
N GLU A 940 36.73 -8.70 -0.88
CA GLU A 940 37.70 -7.76 -1.47
C GLU A 940 38.36 -8.31 -2.74
N VAL A 941 38.00 -9.51 -3.22
CA VAL A 941 38.74 -10.25 -4.26
C VAL A 941 38.97 -9.45 -5.55
N LYS A 942 38.05 -8.55 -5.92
CA LYS A 942 38.19 -7.63 -7.06
C LYS A 942 38.70 -6.25 -6.68
N GLY A 943 38.78 -5.94 -5.40
CA GLY A 943 39.57 -4.83 -4.88
C GLY A 943 38.96 -4.09 -3.70
N CYS A 944 39.76 -3.17 -3.18
CA CYS A 944 39.37 -2.16 -2.19
C CYS A 944 39.28 -0.81 -2.91
N GLU A 945 38.10 -0.21 -2.99
CA GLU A 945 37.82 0.93 -3.87
C GLU A 945 37.39 2.18 -3.10
N ASP A 946 37.73 3.34 -3.67
CA ASP A 946 37.24 4.66 -3.34
C ASP A 946 37.26 4.96 -1.81
N PRO A 947 38.44 5.03 -1.18
CA PRO A 947 38.57 5.20 0.26
C PRO A 947 38.12 6.59 0.71
N ARG A 948 37.45 6.68 1.85
CA ARG A 948 37.16 7.93 2.59
C ARG A 948 37.68 7.79 4.02
N VAL A 949 38.31 8.84 4.53
CA VAL A 949 39.00 8.77 5.84
C VAL A 949 38.62 9.92 6.76
N VAL A 950 38.54 9.61 8.05
CA VAL A 950 38.45 10.57 9.15
C VAL A 950 39.35 10.14 10.30
N VAL A 951 39.67 11.06 11.20
CA VAL A 951 40.40 10.76 12.44
C VAL A 951 39.40 10.83 13.59
N ILE A 952 39.33 9.77 14.40
CA ILE A 952 38.50 9.67 15.60
C ILE A 952 39.35 9.02 16.68
N ASP A 953 39.46 9.64 17.86
CA ASP A 953 40.20 9.10 19.01
C ASP A 953 41.63 8.63 18.66
N ASP A 954 42.38 9.45 17.90
CA ASP A 954 43.74 9.16 17.38
C ASP A 954 43.87 7.93 16.47
N GLU A 955 42.75 7.36 15.98
CA GLU A 955 42.73 6.37 14.90
C GLU A 955 42.24 7.00 13.59
N ILE A 956 42.94 6.69 12.49
CA ILE A 956 42.44 6.91 11.14
C ILE A 956 41.45 5.80 10.85
N ILE A 957 40.18 6.16 10.64
CA ILE A 957 39.12 5.25 10.22
C ILE A 957 38.93 5.42 8.72
N MET A 958 39.05 4.33 7.97
CA MET A 958 38.83 4.28 6.52
C MET A 958 37.56 3.49 6.22
N LEU A 959 36.61 4.14 5.55
CA LEU A 959 35.50 3.47 4.86
C LEU A 959 35.86 3.29 3.39
N TYR A 960 35.60 2.11 2.84
CA TYR A 960 35.90 1.77 1.45
C TYR A 960 34.88 0.79 0.89
N THR A 961 34.82 0.69 -0.43
CA THR A 961 34.02 -0.33 -1.11
C THR A 961 34.85 -1.61 -1.24
N ALA A 962 34.42 -2.68 -0.59
CA ALA A 962 34.92 -4.04 -0.84
C ALA A 962 34.11 -4.63 -2.00
N TYR A 963 34.81 -5.07 -3.05
CA TYR A 963 34.19 -5.65 -4.23
C TYR A 963 34.68 -7.08 -4.48
N ASP A 964 33.75 -8.03 -4.56
CA ASP A 964 34.04 -9.45 -4.81
C ASP A 964 33.87 -9.86 -6.28
N GLY A 965 33.37 -8.95 -7.13
CA GLY A 965 33.02 -9.20 -8.53
C GLY A 965 31.54 -9.45 -8.79
N VAL A 966 30.74 -9.61 -7.73
CA VAL A 966 29.29 -9.86 -7.78
C VAL A 966 28.52 -8.79 -7.02
N VAL A 967 28.98 -8.36 -5.85
CA VAL A 967 28.36 -7.33 -5.00
C VAL A 967 29.42 -6.34 -4.52
N ALA A 968 29.07 -5.06 -4.54
CA ALA A 968 29.85 -4.01 -3.90
C ALA A 968 29.27 -3.70 -2.51
N GLN A 969 30.11 -3.74 -1.47
CA GLN A 969 29.68 -3.52 -0.09
C GLN A 969 30.62 -2.55 0.62
N ILE A 970 30.10 -1.86 1.65
CA ILE A 970 30.90 -0.98 2.50
C ILE A 970 31.64 -1.79 3.56
N ALA A 971 32.94 -1.60 3.63
CA ALA A 971 33.84 -2.13 4.64
C ALA A 971 34.56 -1.01 5.40
N ALA A 972 35.05 -1.34 6.59
CA ALA A 972 35.81 -0.42 7.43
C ALA A 972 37.15 -1.01 7.88
N ALA A 973 38.17 -0.16 7.95
CA ALA A 973 39.47 -0.48 8.53
C ALA A 973 39.98 0.69 9.39
N SER A 974 40.85 0.41 10.36
CA SER A 974 41.53 1.46 11.14
C SER A 974 43.03 1.24 11.31
N ILE A 975 43.75 2.33 11.53
CA ILE A 975 45.16 2.35 11.92
C ILE A 975 45.38 3.54 12.87
N SER A 976 46.29 3.43 13.84
CA SER A 976 46.63 4.60 14.68
C SER A 976 47.32 5.68 13.85
N VAL A 977 47.11 6.95 14.18
CA VAL A 977 47.82 8.05 13.50
C VAL A 977 49.34 7.88 13.63
N GLU A 978 49.82 7.42 14.80
CA GLU A 978 51.23 7.15 15.04
C GLU A 978 51.79 6.06 14.10
N ASP A 979 51.13 4.90 14.00
CA ASP A 979 51.56 3.82 13.10
C ASP A 979 51.54 4.25 11.64
N PHE A 980 50.52 5.00 11.23
CA PHE A 980 50.41 5.51 9.87
C PHE A 980 51.56 6.47 9.53
N LEU A 981 51.89 7.42 10.41
CA LEU A 981 53.01 8.35 10.23
C LEU A 981 54.37 7.64 10.26
N ASN A 982 54.50 6.59 11.08
CA ASN A 982 55.68 5.72 11.15
C ASN A 982 55.76 4.70 10.02
N ARG A 983 54.79 4.68 9.09
CA ARG A 983 54.72 3.79 7.91
C ARG A 983 54.57 2.30 8.25
N ASN A 984 53.98 1.99 9.41
CA ASN A 984 53.66 0.62 9.83
C ASN A 984 52.33 0.16 9.20
N PHE A 985 52.24 0.17 7.87
CA PHE A 985 50.97 -0.11 7.16
C PHE A 985 50.48 -1.56 7.32
N ASP A 986 51.32 -2.49 7.77
CA ASP A 986 50.92 -3.85 8.16
C ASP A 986 50.00 -3.86 9.41
N ARG A 987 49.87 -2.72 10.12
CA ARG A 987 49.04 -2.57 11.31
C ARG A 987 47.58 -2.18 11.04
N TRP A 988 47.17 -2.08 9.77
CA TRP A 988 45.75 -1.89 9.44
C TRP A 988 44.88 -3.00 10.03
N LYS A 989 43.82 -2.60 10.74
CA LYS A 989 42.85 -3.50 11.36
C LYS A 989 41.54 -3.44 10.59
N ARG A 990 41.19 -4.50 9.87
CA ARG A 990 39.85 -4.65 9.28
C ARG A 990 38.81 -4.77 10.39
N LYS A 991 37.79 -3.92 10.36
CA LYS A 991 36.69 -3.90 11.33
C LYS A 991 35.49 -4.71 10.85
N GLY A 992 35.42 -5.04 9.56
CA GLY A 992 34.34 -5.81 8.93
C GLY A 992 33.48 -4.96 7.99
N LEU A 993 32.39 -5.57 7.52
CA LEU A 993 31.39 -4.91 6.68
C LEU A 993 30.47 -4.02 7.52
N ALA A 994 30.18 -2.81 7.06
CA ALA A 994 29.21 -1.92 7.71
C ALA A 994 27.78 -2.43 7.51
N PHE A 995 27.43 -2.82 6.28
CA PHE A 995 26.10 -3.28 5.90
C PHE A 995 26.20 -4.62 5.14
N PRO A 996 26.34 -5.75 5.87
CA PRO A 996 26.46 -7.06 5.23
C PRO A 996 25.25 -7.41 4.35
N GLY A 997 25.51 -7.86 3.12
CA GLY A 997 24.48 -8.32 2.18
C GLY A 997 23.74 -7.23 1.43
N VAL A 998 24.12 -5.95 1.61
CA VAL A 998 23.51 -4.80 0.92
C VAL A 998 24.46 -4.29 -0.17
N TRP A 999 23.96 -4.13 -1.39
CA TRP A 999 24.69 -3.42 -2.44
C TRP A 999 24.77 -1.94 -2.07
N ASP A 1000 25.95 -1.49 -1.66
CA ASP A 1000 26.15 -0.19 -1.02
C ASP A 1000 27.54 0.37 -1.33
N LYS A 1001 27.63 1.70 -1.44
CA LYS A 1001 28.81 2.45 -1.86
C LYS A 1001 28.79 3.85 -1.25
N ASP A 1002 29.88 4.60 -1.45
CA ASP A 1002 29.99 6.02 -1.08
C ASP A 1002 29.74 6.32 0.40
N ALA A 1003 30.25 5.45 1.28
CA ALA A 1003 30.13 5.70 2.70
C ALA A 1003 31.15 6.71 3.21
N ILE A 1004 30.69 7.63 4.06
CA ILE A 1004 31.51 8.57 4.81
C ILE A 1004 31.11 8.53 6.28
N LEU A 1005 32.08 8.74 7.16
CA LEU A 1005 31.86 8.86 8.60
C LEU A 1005 32.03 10.33 8.99
N PHE A 1006 31.20 10.82 9.91
CA PHE A 1006 31.43 12.13 10.51
C PHE A 1006 32.63 12.07 11.47
N PRO A 1007 33.47 13.12 11.53
CA PRO A 1007 34.74 13.08 12.26
C PRO A 1007 34.56 13.18 13.80
N GLU A 1008 33.35 13.37 14.29
CA GLU A 1008 33.06 13.43 15.74
C GLU A 1008 31.66 12.87 16.04
N LYS A 1009 31.39 12.62 17.32
CA LYS A 1009 30.04 12.29 17.78
C LYS A 1009 29.15 13.51 17.77
N ILE A 1010 27.94 13.36 17.24
CA ILE A 1010 26.92 14.40 17.21
C ILE A 1010 25.76 13.96 18.10
N LYS A 1011 25.50 14.75 19.16
CA LYS A 1011 24.52 14.41 20.21
C LYS A 1011 24.66 12.98 20.75
N GLY A 1012 25.91 12.54 20.95
CA GLY A 1012 26.23 11.21 21.50
C GLY A 1012 26.35 10.08 20.48
N ASN A 1013 26.01 10.30 19.21
CA ASN A 1013 26.00 9.30 18.15
C ASN A 1013 27.15 9.48 17.15
N TYR A 1014 27.75 8.38 16.71
CA TYR A 1014 28.45 8.31 15.44
C TYR A 1014 27.43 8.39 14.30
N VAL A 1015 27.81 9.07 13.22
CA VAL A 1015 26.94 9.32 12.07
C VAL A 1015 27.65 8.87 10.81
N ILE A 1016 27.00 8.03 10.02
CA ILE A 1016 27.51 7.55 8.74
C ILE A 1016 26.54 7.99 7.63
N TYR A 1017 27.07 8.53 6.53
CA TYR A 1017 26.32 8.52 5.27
C TYR A 1017 26.76 7.34 4.43
N HIS A 1018 25.83 6.79 3.67
CA HIS A 1018 26.05 5.68 2.74
C HIS A 1018 25.05 5.76 1.59
N ARG A 1019 25.18 4.90 0.57
CA ARG A 1019 24.34 4.95 -0.62
C ARG A 1019 23.90 3.57 -1.06
N ILE A 1020 22.66 3.27 -0.71
CA ILE A 1020 21.83 2.33 -1.48
C ILE A 1020 21.31 3.12 -2.69
N GLU A 1021 21.89 2.85 -3.87
CA GLU A 1021 21.60 3.57 -5.13
C GLU A 1021 20.08 3.65 -5.33
N PRO A 1022 19.49 4.82 -5.64
CA PRO A 1022 20.16 6.03 -6.14
C PRO A 1022 20.40 7.13 -5.09
N SER A 1023 20.10 6.87 -3.81
CA SER A 1023 19.91 7.92 -2.79
C SER A 1023 21.00 7.91 -1.72
N ILE A 1024 21.24 9.07 -1.09
CA ILE A 1024 22.11 9.18 0.10
C ILE A 1024 21.29 8.92 1.36
N TRP A 1025 21.80 8.04 2.20
CA TRP A 1025 21.23 7.65 3.47
C TRP A 1025 22.09 8.15 4.63
N VAL A 1026 21.47 8.42 5.77
CA VAL A 1026 22.12 8.61 7.07
C VAL A 1026 21.78 7.45 7.99
N ALA A 1027 22.74 7.05 8.83
CA ALA A 1027 22.48 6.17 9.94
C ALA A 1027 23.23 6.64 11.20
N TYR A 1028 22.67 6.32 12.36
CA TYR A 1028 23.15 6.75 13.67
C TYR A 1028 23.49 5.55 14.55
N SER A 1029 24.53 5.67 15.38
CA SER A 1029 24.88 4.65 16.37
C SER A 1029 25.63 5.25 17.56
N GLU A 1030 25.29 4.86 18.78
CA GLU A 1030 26.02 5.28 19.99
C GLU A 1030 27.46 4.73 20.06
N LYS A 1031 27.70 3.61 19.36
CA LYS A 1031 28.99 2.89 19.32
C LYS A 1031 29.48 2.76 17.88
N LEU A 1032 30.78 2.93 17.68
CA LEU A 1032 31.40 2.70 16.39
C LEU A 1032 31.58 1.20 16.16
N THR A 1033 30.61 0.58 15.51
CA THR A 1033 30.56 -0.88 15.28
C THR A 1033 30.39 -1.21 13.80
N PHE A 1034 30.92 -2.36 13.41
CA PHE A 1034 30.78 -2.95 12.09
C PHE A 1034 30.46 -4.44 12.32
N PRO A 1035 29.22 -4.91 12.05
CA PRO A 1035 28.14 -4.22 11.34
C PRO A 1035 27.52 -3.05 12.12
N TRP A 1036 26.93 -2.12 11.37
CA TRP A 1036 26.13 -1.02 11.91
C TRP A 1036 24.80 -1.55 12.46
N PRO A 1037 24.16 -0.88 13.45
CA PRO A 1037 22.83 -1.25 13.91
C PRO A 1037 21.76 -1.29 12.81
N HIS A 1038 20.74 -2.13 13.01
CA HIS A 1038 19.61 -2.32 12.07
C HIS A 1038 18.64 -1.13 12.00
N GLU A 1039 18.68 -0.22 12.97
CA GLU A 1039 17.70 0.87 13.13
C GLU A 1039 18.36 2.23 12.89
N GLY A 1040 17.54 3.23 12.56
CA GLY A 1040 17.99 4.62 12.44
C GLY A 1040 18.48 5.02 11.06
N HIS A 1041 18.28 4.18 10.04
CA HIS A 1041 18.54 4.49 8.64
C HIS A 1041 17.47 5.43 8.07
N LYS A 1042 17.89 6.49 7.36
CA LYS A 1042 16.97 7.41 6.67
C LYS A 1042 17.57 7.88 5.35
N ILE A 1043 16.78 7.94 4.29
CA ILE A 1043 17.11 8.69 3.07
C ILE A 1043 17.08 10.18 3.42
N ILE A 1044 18.21 10.86 3.29
CA ILE A 1044 18.29 12.32 3.49
C ILE A 1044 18.12 13.07 2.18
N MET A 1045 18.53 12.45 1.07
CA MET A 1045 18.57 13.08 -0.23
C MET A 1045 18.43 12.01 -1.31
N GLY A 1046 17.54 12.25 -2.27
CA GLY A 1046 17.44 11.48 -3.51
C GLY A 1046 17.84 12.28 -4.75
N PRO A 1047 17.91 11.62 -5.92
CA PRO A 1047 18.09 12.29 -7.20
C PRO A 1047 16.95 13.28 -7.45
N ARG A 1048 17.25 14.40 -8.11
CA ARG A 1048 16.23 15.38 -8.47
C ARG A 1048 15.47 14.98 -9.74
N SER A 1049 14.25 15.46 -9.87
CA SER A 1049 13.45 15.25 -11.08
C SER A 1049 14.00 15.96 -12.33
N GLY A 1050 13.53 15.51 -13.50
CA GLY A 1050 13.71 16.18 -14.81
C GLY A 1050 15.16 16.32 -15.29
N MET A 1051 15.49 17.50 -15.84
CA MET A 1051 16.75 17.82 -16.53
C MET A 1051 17.89 18.22 -15.58
N MET A 1052 17.72 18.00 -14.27
CA MET A 1052 18.75 18.34 -13.29
C MET A 1052 20.01 17.48 -13.46
N TRP A 1053 21.17 18.08 -13.19
CA TRP A 1053 22.49 17.45 -13.35
C TRP A 1053 22.72 16.24 -12.43
N ASP A 1054 21.87 16.05 -11.43
CA ASP A 1054 21.92 14.97 -10.44
C ASP A 1054 20.61 14.16 -10.40
N SER A 1055 20.00 13.97 -11.57
CA SER A 1055 18.67 13.38 -11.74
C SER A 1055 18.61 11.86 -11.80
N LEU A 1056 19.74 11.18 -12.05
CA LEU A 1056 19.80 9.73 -12.15
C LEU A 1056 20.21 9.08 -10.83
N LYS A 1057 21.31 9.53 -10.24
CA LYS A 1057 21.81 9.07 -8.94
C LYS A 1057 22.76 10.07 -8.29
N ILE A 1058 22.88 9.97 -6.98
CA ILE A 1058 23.77 10.79 -6.15
C ILE A 1058 24.54 9.93 -5.16
N GLY A 1059 25.64 10.44 -4.63
CA GLY A 1059 26.41 9.77 -3.58
C GLY A 1059 27.33 10.73 -2.84
N ALA A 1060 27.65 10.41 -1.59
CA ALA A 1060 28.58 11.22 -0.81
C ALA A 1060 29.98 11.17 -1.45
N GLY A 1061 30.61 12.33 -1.57
CA GLY A 1061 31.96 12.44 -2.12
C GLY A 1061 32.99 12.38 -1.00
N ALA A 1062 33.41 13.56 -0.57
CA ALA A 1062 34.39 13.77 0.49
C ALA A 1062 33.78 13.65 1.89
N GLN A 1063 34.64 13.45 2.89
CA GLN A 1063 34.27 13.54 4.30
C GLN A 1063 33.68 14.92 4.65
N PRO A 1064 32.80 15.03 5.66
CA PRO A 1064 32.21 16.30 6.06
C PRO A 1064 33.26 17.28 6.59
N LEU A 1065 33.23 18.53 6.13
CA LEU A 1065 34.03 19.63 6.66
C LEU A 1065 33.19 20.47 7.62
N LYS A 1066 33.65 20.67 8.85
CA LYS A 1066 32.94 21.48 9.84
C LYS A 1066 33.13 22.96 9.54
N THR A 1067 32.02 23.70 9.44
CA THR A 1067 32.03 25.16 9.23
C THR A 1067 31.23 25.85 10.32
N GLU A 1068 31.38 27.18 10.45
CA GLU A 1068 30.52 27.98 11.33
C GLU A 1068 29.04 28.00 10.91
N PHE A 1069 28.71 27.50 9.72
CA PHE A 1069 27.34 27.47 9.16
C PHE A 1069 26.68 26.09 9.20
N GLY A 1070 27.44 25.01 9.44
CA GLY A 1070 27.00 23.64 9.22
C GLY A 1070 28.12 22.69 8.81
N TRP A 1071 27.77 21.42 8.61
CA TRP A 1071 28.65 20.44 7.97
C TRP A 1071 28.58 20.59 6.45
N LEU A 1072 29.69 20.98 5.84
CA LEU A 1072 29.85 21.16 4.40
C LEU A 1072 30.28 19.84 3.76
N LEU A 1073 29.51 19.36 2.78
CA LEU A 1073 29.79 18.12 2.06
C LEU A 1073 29.83 18.37 0.57
N ILE A 1074 30.83 17.79 -0.10
CA ILE A 1074 30.89 17.70 -1.55
C ILE A 1074 30.33 16.34 -1.94
N TYR A 1075 29.27 16.34 -2.75
CA TYR A 1075 28.62 15.13 -3.25
C TYR A 1075 28.73 15.09 -4.77
N HIS A 1076 28.61 13.90 -5.36
CA HIS A 1076 28.50 13.77 -6.81
C HIS A 1076 27.05 13.52 -7.22
N GLY A 1077 26.73 13.97 -8.42
CA GLY A 1077 25.45 13.75 -9.07
C GLY A 1077 25.67 13.31 -10.51
N VAL A 1078 24.76 12.45 -10.98
CA VAL A 1078 24.77 11.87 -12.31
C VAL A 1078 23.45 12.21 -12.98
N ASP A 1079 23.50 12.64 -14.24
CA ASP A 1079 22.32 12.88 -15.07
C ASP A 1079 21.97 11.66 -15.94
N GLN A 1080 20.92 11.79 -16.76
CA GLN A 1080 20.47 10.74 -17.67
C GLN A 1080 21.48 10.44 -18.80
N GLU A 1081 22.43 11.33 -19.05
CA GLU A 1081 23.53 11.16 -20.02
C GLU A 1081 24.77 10.52 -19.40
N MET A 1082 24.69 10.10 -18.13
CA MET A 1082 25.77 9.48 -17.37
C MET A 1082 26.96 10.41 -17.11
N VAL A 1083 26.76 11.73 -17.11
CA VAL A 1083 27.81 12.70 -16.79
C VAL A 1083 27.90 12.89 -15.28
N TYR A 1084 29.07 12.65 -14.69
CA TYR A 1084 29.31 12.83 -13.26
C TYR A 1084 29.85 14.23 -12.98
N ARG A 1085 29.16 14.97 -12.12
CA ARG A 1085 29.52 16.32 -11.68
C ARG A 1085 29.57 16.38 -10.15
N LEU A 1086 30.25 17.39 -9.61
CA LEU A 1086 30.28 17.66 -8.18
C LEU A 1086 29.33 18.80 -7.84
N GLY A 1087 28.65 18.68 -6.71
CA GLY A 1087 27.88 19.75 -6.07
C GLY A 1087 28.16 19.81 -4.58
N VAL A 1088 27.49 20.73 -3.90
CA VAL A 1088 27.68 20.95 -2.46
C VAL A 1088 26.35 20.84 -1.72
N MET A 1089 26.40 20.24 -0.53
CA MET A 1089 25.31 20.28 0.43
C MET A 1089 25.83 20.72 1.81
N LEU A 1090 25.00 21.44 2.54
CA LEU A 1090 25.23 21.87 3.91
C LEU A 1090 24.20 21.17 4.80
N THR A 1091 24.65 20.56 5.90
CA THR A 1091 23.76 19.91 6.88
C THR A 1091 23.93 20.52 8.26
N ASP A 1092 22.90 20.40 9.10
CA ASP A 1092 22.86 20.99 10.44
C ASP A 1092 23.92 20.37 11.36
N LEU A 1093 24.60 21.19 12.17
CA LEU A 1093 25.64 20.72 13.10
C LEU A 1093 25.09 19.74 14.14
N ASP A 1094 23.84 19.96 14.54
CA ASP A 1094 23.15 19.25 15.62
C ASP A 1094 22.26 18.11 15.12
N ASP A 1095 21.95 18.09 13.82
CA ASP A 1095 21.17 17.03 13.16
C ASP A 1095 21.62 16.88 11.69
N PRO A 1096 22.61 16.03 11.40
CA PRO A 1096 23.08 15.79 10.04
C PRO A 1096 21.98 15.33 9.08
N GLY A 1097 20.89 14.73 9.58
CA GLY A 1097 19.75 14.35 8.75
C GLY A 1097 19.07 15.54 8.07
N ARG A 1098 19.25 16.76 8.60
CA ARG A 1098 18.63 17.98 8.12
C ARG A 1098 19.53 18.71 7.12
N VAL A 1099 19.08 18.82 5.86
CA VAL A 1099 19.79 19.58 4.83
C VAL A 1099 19.42 21.06 4.94
N LEU A 1100 20.43 21.90 5.12
CA LEU A 1100 20.31 23.35 5.22
C LEU A 1100 20.50 24.06 3.88
N TYR A 1101 21.19 23.41 2.93
CA TYR A 1101 21.42 23.92 1.58
C TYR A 1101 21.85 22.76 0.66
N ARG A 1102 21.39 22.77 -0.59
CA ARG A 1102 21.86 21.91 -1.68
C ARG A 1102 22.05 22.77 -2.91
N SER A 1103 23.21 22.73 -3.55
CA SER A 1103 23.46 23.57 -4.72
C SER A 1103 22.51 23.23 -5.88
N PRO A 1104 21.86 24.23 -6.51
CA PRO A 1104 21.06 24.02 -7.71
C PRO A 1104 21.96 23.65 -8.91
N ASN A 1105 23.15 24.23 -8.98
CA ASN A 1105 24.15 24.00 -10.03
C ASN A 1105 25.27 23.05 -9.58
N PRO A 1106 26.01 22.43 -10.52
CA PRO A 1106 27.29 21.79 -10.24
C PRO A 1106 28.34 22.86 -9.90
N ILE A 1107 29.22 22.54 -8.94
CA ILE A 1107 30.40 23.34 -8.60
C ILE A 1107 31.63 22.94 -9.44
N LEU A 1108 31.61 21.74 -10.02
CA LEU A 1108 32.62 21.24 -10.96
C LEU A 1108 31.97 20.26 -11.94
N SER A 1109 32.21 20.47 -13.24
CA SER A 1109 31.75 19.60 -14.34
C SER A 1109 32.95 19.19 -15.18
N PRO A 1110 32.92 18.04 -15.88
CA PRO A 1110 33.97 17.70 -16.85
C PRO A 1110 34.03 18.75 -17.96
N GLU A 1111 35.16 19.47 -18.09
CA GLU A 1111 35.37 20.50 -19.11
C GLU A 1111 36.71 20.31 -19.84
N SER A 1112 37.74 19.78 -19.17
CA SER A 1112 39.07 19.57 -19.74
C SER A 1112 39.22 18.21 -20.43
N GLU A 1113 40.23 18.05 -21.30
CA GLU A 1113 40.47 16.77 -22.00
C GLU A 1113 40.65 15.58 -21.04
N TYR A 1114 41.30 15.79 -19.89
CA TYR A 1114 41.53 14.73 -18.90
C TYR A 1114 40.29 14.37 -18.06
N GLU A 1115 39.28 15.24 -18.01
CA GLU A 1115 38.00 15.01 -17.33
C GLU A 1115 36.94 14.42 -18.26
N VAL A 1116 36.87 14.94 -19.48
CA VAL A 1116 36.01 14.40 -20.55
C VAL A 1116 36.50 13.00 -20.93
N GLY A 1117 37.82 12.81 -21.00
CA GLY A 1117 38.44 11.53 -21.30
C GLY A 1117 38.30 11.12 -22.77
N LYS A 1118 39.15 10.20 -23.21
CA LYS A 1118 39.12 9.63 -24.57
C LYS A 1118 38.68 8.18 -24.51
N LYS A 1119 37.76 7.81 -25.42
CA LYS A 1119 37.23 6.45 -25.50
C LYS A 1119 38.36 5.45 -25.79
N GLY A 1120 38.57 4.49 -24.88
CA GLY A 1120 39.63 3.48 -24.98
C GLY A 1120 40.93 3.84 -24.25
N GLU A 1121 41.10 5.09 -23.82
CA GLU A 1121 42.22 5.54 -22.98
C GLU A 1121 41.78 5.76 -21.53
N SER A 1122 40.55 6.26 -21.34
CA SER A 1122 39.92 6.46 -20.03
C SER A 1122 39.00 5.30 -19.66
N TRP A 1123 38.89 5.01 -18.36
CA TRP A 1123 37.96 3.99 -17.87
C TRP A 1123 36.51 4.44 -18.07
N VAL A 1124 36.14 5.61 -17.54
CA VAL A 1124 34.79 6.17 -17.65
C VAL A 1124 34.89 7.65 -18.08
N PRO A 1125 34.60 7.97 -19.36
CA PRO A 1125 34.55 9.35 -19.85
C PRO A 1125 33.50 10.21 -19.13
N ASN A 1126 33.65 11.53 -19.18
CA ASN A 1126 32.74 12.53 -18.61
C ASN A 1126 32.54 12.38 -17.08
N VAL A 1127 33.64 12.22 -16.34
CA VAL A 1127 33.61 12.03 -14.89
C VAL A 1127 34.52 13.00 -14.16
N VAL A 1128 33.95 13.72 -13.19
CA VAL A 1128 34.66 14.27 -12.04
C VAL A 1128 34.09 13.66 -10.76
N PHE A 1129 34.94 13.09 -9.91
CA PHE A 1129 34.53 12.35 -8.71
C PHE A 1129 35.49 12.62 -7.54
N THR A 1130 35.01 12.85 -6.32
CA THR A 1130 35.89 13.10 -5.16
C THR A 1130 35.61 12.13 -4.02
N CYS A 1131 36.66 11.73 -3.31
CA CYS A 1131 36.58 11.03 -2.03
C CYS A 1131 37.25 11.82 -0.89
N GLY A 1132 37.77 13.03 -1.17
CA GLY A 1132 38.67 13.71 -0.26
C GLY A 1132 38.72 15.21 -0.50
N ALA A 1133 38.33 15.97 0.52
CA ALA A 1133 38.49 17.40 0.59
C ALA A 1133 39.06 17.78 1.94
N VAL A 1134 39.98 18.74 1.98
CA VAL A 1134 40.63 19.21 3.21
C VAL A 1134 40.70 20.72 3.23
N PRO A 1135 40.75 21.34 4.41
CA PRO A 1135 41.14 22.74 4.56
C PRO A 1135 42.51 23.01 3.89
N ALA A 1136 42.67 24.18 3.25
CA ALA A 1136 43.96 24.60 2.71
C ALA A 1136 44.99 24.83 3.82
N GLU A 1137 44.55 25.33 4.97
CA GLU A 1137 45.33 25.48 6.20
C GLU A 1137 44.81 24.55 7.30
N ASP A 1138 45.64 24.16 8.27
CA ASP A 1138 45.25 23.24 9.35
C ASP A 1138 44.28 23.91 10.34
N LYS A 1139 42.98 23.80 10.06
CA LYS A 1139 41.88 24.43 10.81
C LYS A 1139 40.69 23.49 10.92
N GLU A 1140 40.21 23.30 12.15
CA GLU A 1140 39.10 22.37 12.44
C GLU A 1140 37.72 22.91 12.05
N VAL A 1141 37.46 24.21 12.29
CA VAL A 1141 36.18 24.87 11.99
C VAL A 1141 36.43 25.99 10.99
N LEU A 1142 35.82 25.87 9.80
CA LEU A 1142 36.02 26.83 8.71
C LEU A 1142 35.01 27.99 8.75
N SER A 1143 35.50 29.18 8.44
CA SER A 1143 34.78 30.43 8.22
C SER A 1143 34.71 30.73 6.71
N GLU A 1144 33.96 31.76 6.31
CA GLU A 1144 33.67 32.05 4.90
C GLU A 1144 34.90 32.37 4.03
N ASP A 1145 35.97 32.91 4.62
CA ASP A 1145 37.21 33.27 3.90
C ASP A 1145 38.19 32.11 3.73
N ASP A 1146 37.98 30.99 4.43
CA ASP A 1146 38.89 29.85 4.36
C ASP A 1146 38.75 29.12 3.02
N GLU A 1147 39.88 28.69 2.47
CA GLU A 1147 39.95 27.91 1.23
C GLU A 1147 39.95 26.40 1.55
N ILE A 1148 39.28 25.61 0.73
CA ILE A 1148 39.34 24.15 0.76
C ILE A 1148 40.00 23.62 -0.51
N LEU A 1149 40.68 22.49 -0.37
CA LEU A 1149 41.34 21.74 -1.44
C LEU A 1149 40.55 20.45 -1.68
N VAL A 1150 40.10 20.26 -2.91
CA VAL A 1150 39.27 19.14 -3.35
C VAL A 1150 40.07 18.28 -4.32
N TYR A 1151 40.44 17.08 -3.88
CA TYR A 1151 41.12 16.12 -4.72
C TYR A 1151 40.09 15.25 -5.42
N TYR A 1152 40.14 15.21 -6.76
CA TYR A 1152 39.12 14.54 -7.55
C TYR A 1152 39.74 13.65 -8.63
N GLY A 1153 39.14 12.48 -8.85
CA GLY A 1153 39.38 11.65 -10.01
C GLY A 1153 38.79 12.30 -11.26
N ALA A 1154 39.56 12.25 -12.35
CA ALA A 1154 39.16 12.71 -13.67
C ALA A 1154 39.12 11.53 -14.65
N ALA A 1155 37.94 11.32 -15.26
CA ALA A 1155 37.63 10.23 -16.19
C ALA A 1155 38.00 8.82 -15.67
N ASP A 1156 37.95 8.60 -14.35
CA ASP A 1156 38.43 7.38 -13.67
C ASP A 1156 39.85 6.95 -14.09
N THR A 1157 40.72 7.92 -14.41
CA THR A 1157 42.03 7.67 -15.02
C THR A 1157 43.19 8.33 -14.29
N SER A 1158 42.96 9.54 -13.80
CA SER A 1158 43.97 10.38 -13.13
C SER A 1158 43.37 11.12 -11.94
N ILE A 1159 44.22 11.67 -11.08
CA ILE A 1159 43.78 12.51 -9.94
C ILE A 1159 44.23 13.95 -10.18
N CYS A 1160 43.30 14.85 -9.91
CA CYS A 1160 43.39 16.28 -10.08
C CYS A 1160 43.09 16.99 -8.74
N LEU A 1161 43.37 18.28 -8.70
CA LEU A 1161 43.10 19.17 -7.57
C LEU A 1161 42.27 20.36 -8.06
N ALA A 1162 41.29 20.75 -7.27
CA ALA A 1162 40.59 22.02 -7.39
C ALA A 1162 40.51 22.71 -6.01
N LYS A 1163 40.30 24.02 -6.00
CA LYS A 1163 40.21 24.82 -4.78
C LYS A 1163 39.02 25.76 -4.81
N GLY A 1164 38.54 26.19 -3.64
CA GLY A 1164 37.47 27.19 -3.55
C GLY A 1164 37.27 27.66 -2.12
N LYS A 1165 36.70 28.85 -1.95
CA LYS A 1165 36.40 29.37 -0.62
C LYS A 1165 35.09 28.81 -0.09
N VAL A 1166 35.01 28.60 1.23
CA VAL A 1166 33.76 28.19 1.90
C VAL A 1166 32.62 29.16 1.61
N GLY A 1167 32.90 30.47 1.60
CA GLY A 1167 31.93 31.51 1.27
C GLY A 1167 31.46 31.50 -0.19
N ASP A 1168 32.22 30.94 -1.12
CA ASP A 1168 31.74 30.79 -2.50
C ASP A 1168 30.81 29.57 -2.62
N LEU A 1169 31.10 28.50 -1.88
CA LEU A 1169 30.32 27.26 -1.89
C LEU A 1169 29.03 27.33 -1.07
N ILE A 1170 28.98 28.18 -0.04
CA ILE A 1170 27.78 28.43 0.77
C ILE A 1170 27.36 29.89 0.54
N PRO A 1171 26.49 30.23 -0.43
CA PRO A 1171 26.26 31.62 -0.83
C PRO A 1171 25.80 32.56 0.29
N GLU A 1172 26.12 33.85 0.19
CA GLU A 1172 25.85 34.86 1.24
C GLU A 1172 24.39 34.87 1.72
N LYS A 1173 23.42 34.75 0.80
CA LYS A 1173 21.99 34.68 1.17
C LYS A 1173 21.67 33.52 2.12
N VAL A 1174 22.33 32.37 1.93
CA VAL A 1174 22.19 31.19 2.79
C VAL A 1174 22.83 31.46 4.14
N ARG A 1175 24.06 32.00 4.16
CA ARG A 1175 24.78 32.35 5.40
C ARG A 1175 23.99 33.33 6.28
N GLN A 1176 23.48 34.41 5.69
CA GLN A 1176 22.67 35.40 6.39
C GLN A 1176 21.38 34.81 6.97
N ARG A 1177 20.72 33.91 6.23
CA ARG A 1177 19.51 33.23 6.69
C ARG A 1177 19.78 32.36 7.91
N LEU A 1178 20.88 31.60 7.90
CA LEU A 1178 21.27 30.76 9.03
C LEU A 1178 21.62 31.61 10.26
N LYS A 1179 22.32 32.73 10.08
CA LYS A 1179 22.59 33.71 11.16
C LYS A 1179 21.31 34.27 11.78
N ARG A 1180 20.25 34.52 10.99
CA ARG A 1180 18.96 35.04 11.49
C ARG A 1180 18.14 34.02 12.28
N LYS A 1181 18.27 32.72 12.00
CA LYS A 1181 17.58 31.65 12.76
C LYS A 1181 18.27 31.36 14.12
N ALA A 1182 19.50 31.83 14.31
CA ALA A 1182 20.29 31.64 15.54
C ALA A 1182 20.10 32.77 16.58
N VAL A 1183 19.38 33.85 16.22
CA VAL A 1183 18.96 34.97 17.08
C VAL A 1183 17.47 34.81 17.39
#